data_AF-A0A4Q6DY45-F1
#
_entry.id   AF-A0A4Q6DY45-F1
#
_cell.length_a   1.000
_cell.length_b   1.000
_cell.length_c   1.000
_cell.angle_alpha   90.00
_cell.angle_beta   90.00
_cell.angle_gamma   90.00
#
_symmetry.space_group_name_H-M   'P 1'
#
loop_
_entity.id
_entity.type
_entity.pdbx_description
1 polymer ?
#
loop_
_entity_poly.entity_id
_entity_poly.type
_entity_poly.pdbx_seq_one_letter_code
_entity_poly.pdbx_strand_id
1 'polypeptide(L)'
;IESVDVLKDASATAIYGARGANGVILVTTKQIKEGKVTINYDGYVGAKTITNGLTAMNPYDYTKLLYERSLGDVARMARFTTNYGTFDQLEQNYLGRPGVNWQDEIMGGTALNQYHKIAFNGGNRETKFNLFYALNKDEGSMLNSSSDKHIAKLNVNHSINKKFSVSGIVNYSNQKIRGLGVQDGGVRTSIIQSLIQYRPLIGILGSDQDLIDFEIDPLDPSGNAGSALFQSPVITLNTQRRETIINTLNANATAQYNFTDKIVYRGLVNYTQGNRNVKYFNDAASILAIRTGGAYGGVSTLTNQRFNYSNTLSYNNTFNKAHKLDLTIGQEYIYGYAETLATGDVKGFPAVNQGWDNLSLGTVASIPTTFAEDDKLLSFFGRANYGYKGKYLLTTSLRLDGSSKFGEDSRWGLFPSAAVAWRAIQEDFMKNVSVFSDLKLRLSYGEAGNNRIANYAALGIFTNGVYPLGNQVVTAAFQQNLPNPQLKWEAVRSLNAGLDVGFFKQRITLTADWYDNQSRDLLFQSRIPASSGFIQQIQNIGTTSSRGVEFTLNTSNVKTQNFSWNTNFNIAFNRTKVLSLSDGETSMLTTSYTDKNDFILAVGKPVGIMYGYVRDGLYQVSDFDYNTTTSVYTLKSGVARDAEAAAQPGFIKFKDISGPNGVPDGVVDQYDRTN
;
A
#
# COMPACT_ATOMS: atom_id res chain seq x y z
N ILE A 1 -8.82 19.89 9.89
CA ILE A 1 -9.87 19.26 9.05
C ILE A 1 -11.22 19.65 9.65
N GLU A 2 -12.26 19.85 8.84
CA GLU A 2 -13.64 20.09 9.27
C GLU A 2 -14.41 18.76 9.32
N SER A 3 -14.40 18.02 8.21
CA SER A 3 -15.02 16.70 8.09
C SER A 3 -14.16 15.76 7.24
N VAL A 4 -14.31 14.46 7.49
CA VAL A 4 -13.82 13.38 6.63
C VAL A 4 -15.02 12.48 6.35
N ASP A 5 -15.56 12.58 5.14
CA ASP A 5 -16.73 11.82 4.70
C ASP A 5 -16.27 10.63 3.86
N VAL A 6 -16.68 9.41 4.24
CA VAL A 6 -16.31 8.17 3.54
C VAL A 6 -17.51 7.71 2.70
N LEU A 7 -17.42 7.91 1.39
CA LEU A 7 -18.43 7.49 0.43
C LEU A 7 -18.13 6.07 -0.02
N LYS A 8 -18.90 5.12 0.51
CA LYS A 8 -18.79 3.68 0.19
C LYS A 8 -19.85 3.21 -0.79
N ASP A 9 -21.00 3.88 -0.83
CA ASP A 9 -22.14 3.49 -1.67
C ASP A 9 -21.94 3.91 -3.13
N ALA A 10 -22.37 3.05 -4.05
CA ALA A 10 -22.32 3.23 -5.50
C ALA A 10 -22.91 4.58 -5.93
N SER A 11 -24.05 4.96 -5.34
CA SER A 11 -24.74 6.20 -5.70
C SER A 11 -24.02 7.46 -5.25
N ALA A 12 -23.23 7.35 -4.19
CA ALA A 12 -22.41 8.43 -3.68
C ALA A 12 -21.08 8.55 -4.43
N THR A 13 -20.52 7.43 -4.89
CA THR A 13 -19.21 7.38 -5.57
C THR A 13 -19.30 7.56 -7.08
N ALA A 14 -20.40 7.16 -7.73
CA ALA A 14 -20.56 7.18 -9.19
C ALA A 14 -20.31 8.58 -9.81
N ILE A 15 -20.67 9.65 -9.09
CA ILE A 15 -20.45 11.02 -9.57
C ILE A 15 -18.96 11.38 -9.70
N TYR A 16 -18.10 10.75 -8.90
CA TYR A 16 -16.64 10.91 -8.94
C TYR A 16 -15.98 10.06 -10.05
N GLY A 17 -16.78 9.31 -10.81
CA GLY A 17 -16.38 8.54 -11.98
C GLY A 17 -15.49 7.37 -11.65
N ALA A 18 -14.67 6.99 -12.63
CA ALA A 18 -13.86 5.79 -12.52
C ALA A 18 -12.85 5.77 -11.36
N ARG A 19 -12.58 6.93 -10.77
CA ARG A 19 -11.72 7.06 -9.59
C ARG A 19 -12.43 6.66 -8.29
N GLY A 20 -13.78 6.66 -8.29
CA GLY A 20 -14.63 6.29 -7.17
C GLY A 20 -14.93 4.80 -7.06
N ALA A 21 -14.45 3.94 -7.98
CA ALA A 21 -14.71 2.50 -7.96
C ALA A 21 -14.24 1.80 -6.66
N ASN A 22 -13.23 2.36 -5.98
CA ASN A 22 -12.73 1.86 -4.69
C ASN A 22 -13.28 2.62 -3.48
N GLY A 23 -14.29 3.47 -3.67
CA GLY A 23 -14.77 4.43 -2.67
C GLY A 23 -14.07 5.79 -2.76
N VAL A 24 -14.66 6.79 -2.11
CA VAL A 24 -14.16 8.17 -2.09
C VAL A 24 -14.08 8.67 -0.65
N ILE A 25 -12.93 9.23 -0.26
CA ILE A 25 -12.78 9.95 1.00
C ILE A 25 -12.78 11.44 0.70
N LEU A 26 -13.85 12.13 1.08
CA LEU A 26 -13.97 13.56 0.92
C LEU A 26 -13.48 14.25 2.19
N VAL A 27 -12.37 14.98 2.07
CA VAL A 27 -11.81 15.77 3.17
C VAL A 27 -12.21 17.22 3.01
N THR A 28 -13.04 17.72 3.93
CA THR A 28 -13.40 19.13 3.98
C THR A 28 -12.47 19.86 4.95
N THR A 29 -11.84 20.95 4.50
CA THR A 29 -11.02 21.78 5.40
C THR A 29 -11.87 22.82 6.13
N LYS A 30 -11.42 23.26 7.31
CA LYS A 30 -12.12 24.24 8.15
C LYS A 30 -12.57 25.44 7.31
N GLN A 31 -13.86 25.76 7.39
CA GLN A 31 -14.46 26.89 6.68
C GLN A 31 -13.99 28.20 7.29
N ILE A 32 -13.77 29.20 6.44
CA ILE A 32 -13.29 30.51 6.87
C ILE A 32 -14.48 31.31 7.40
N LYS A 33 -14.41 31.74 8.66
CA LYS A 33 -15.45 32.55 9.31
C LYS A 33 -15.17 34.04 9.10
N GLU A 34 -16.24 34.82 8.96
CA GLU A 34 -16.15 36.28 9.01
C GLU A 34 -15.75 36.72 10.42
N GLY A 35 -14.89 37.74 10.53
CA GLY A 35 -14.54 38.32 11.81
C GLY A 35 -13.12 38.86 11.89
N LYS A 36 -12.77 39.29 13.10
CA LYS A 36 -11.42 39.76 13.42
C LYS A 36 -10.39 38.70 13.09
N VAL A 37 -9.20 39.13 12.68
CA VAL A 37 -8.09 38.22 12.45
C VAL A 37 -7.75 37.50 13.76
N THR A 38 -7.83 36.17 13.74
CA THR A 38 -7.42 35.30 14.85
C THR A 38 -6.11 34.61 14.50
N ILE A 39 -5.19 34.61 15.45
CA ILE A 39 -3.92 33.89 15.36
C ILE A 39 -4.03 32.65 16.25
N ASN A 40 -3.81 31.47 15.68
CA ASN A 40 -3.83 30.20 16.38
C ASN A 40 -2.46 29.56 16.30
N TYR A 41 -1.94 29.11 17.44
CA TYR A 41 -0.75 28.28 17.51
C TYR A 41 -1.13 26.91 18.08
N ASP A 42 -0.84 25.85 17.33
CA ASP A 42 -1.01 24.46 17.74
C ASP A 42 0.37 23.81 17.78
N GLY A 43 0.74 23.15 18.88
CA GLY A 43 1.99 22.41 18.95
C GLY A 43 1.99 21.28 19.96
N TYR A 44 2.81 20.26 19.69
CA TYR A 44 3.06 19.16 20.62
C TYR A 44 4.48 18.64 20.44
N VAL A 45 4.97 17.96 21.49
CA VAL A 45 6.20 17.17 21.47
C VAL A 45 5.85 15.79 22.00
N GLY A 46 6.33 14.75 21.32
CA GLY A 46 6.12 13.35 21.68
C GLY A 46 7.45 12.60 21.69
N ALA A 47 7.54 11.61 22.57
CA ALA A 47 8.65 10.66 22.63
C ALA A 47 8.13 9.27 22.22
N LYS A 48 8.91 8.56 21.39
CA LYS A 48 8.57 7.24 20.87
C LYS A 48 9.68 6.25 21.22
N THR A 49 9.28 5.08 21.66
CA THR A 49 10.16 3.93 21.89
C THR A 49 9.53 2.68 21.27
N ILE A 50 10.35 1.70 20.89
CA ILE A 50 9.83 0.40 20.47
C ILE A 50 9.33 -0.35 21.70
N THR A 51 8.10 -0.84 21.64
CA THR A 51 7.47 -1.55 22.76
C THR A 51 7.76 -3.06 22.74
N ASN A 52 7.81 -3.69 21.56
CA ASN A 52 8.07 -5.11 21.40
C ASN A 52 9.02 -5.35 20.22
N GLY A 53 10.15 -6.02 20.48
CA GLY A 53 11.05 -6.56 19.46
C GLY A 53 10.75 -8.03 19.13
N LEU A 54 11.38 -8.55 18.09
CA LEU A 54 11.41 -9.98 17.79
C LEU A 54 12.25 -10.72 18.84
N THR A 55 11.78 -11.89 19.29
CA THR A 55 12.58 -12.75 20.16
C THR A 55 13.74 -13.34 19.37
N ALA A 56 14.95 -12.87 19.66
CA ALA A 56 16.20 -13.42 19.13
C ALA A 56 16.77 -14.49 20.09
N MET A 57 17.61 -15.38 19.57
CA MET A 57 18.34 -16.34 20.40
C MET A 57 19.33 -15.61 21.31
N ASN A 58 19.42 -16.02 22.58
CA ASN A 58 20.51 -15.60 23.44
C ASN A 58 21.84 -16.25 22.97
N PRO A 59 23.01 -15.75 23.40
CA PRO A 59 24.31 -16.29 22.99
C PRO A 59 24.50 -17.80 23.23
N TYR A 60 23.93 -18.34 24.31
CA TYR A 60 24.05 -19.76 24.65
C TYR A 60 23.25 -20.64 23.68
N ASP A 61 22.00 -20.30 23.39
CA ASP A 61 21.17 -21.03 22.43
C ASP A 61 21.72 -20.90 21.00
N TYR A 62 22.24 -19.72 20.64
CA TYR A 62 22.88 -19.49 19.36
C TYR A 62 24.11 -20.40 19.17
N THR A 63 24.98 -20.50 20.18
CA THR A 63 26.18 -21.35 20.10
C THR A 63 25.84 -22.84 20.11
N LYS A 64 24.79 -23.28 20.83
CA LYS A 64 24.24 -24.64 20.71
C LYS A 64 23.79 -24.96 19.29
N LEU A 65 23.02 -24.06 18.68
CA LEU A 65 22.59 -24.23 17.29
C LEU A 65 23.80 -24.34 16.34
N LEU A 66 24.83 -23.52 16.53
CA LEU A 66 26.04 -23.61 15.72
C LEU A 66 26.80 -24.93 15.94
N TYR A 67 26.86 -25.43 17.17
CA TYR A 67 27.44 -26.74 17.49
C TYR A 67 26.68 -27.86 16.78
N GLU A 68 25.36 -27.90 16.91
CA GLU A 68 24.51 -28.92 16.27
C GLU A 68 24.69 -28.90 14.74
N ARG A 69 24.77 -27.72 14.13
CA ARG A 69 25.04 -27.57 12.69
C ARG A 69 26.46 -27.98 12.26
N SER A 70 27.37 -28.17 13.20
CA SER A 70 28.75 -28.61 12.93
C SER A 70 28.95 -30.12 13.08
N LEU A 71 27.97 -30.84 13.63
CA LEU A 71 28.00 -32.29 13.74
C LEU A 71 28.09 -32.95 12.35
N GLY A 72 28.92 -33.99 12.24
CA GLY A 72 29.15 -34.74 11.00
C GLY A 72 30.14 -34.09 10.01
N ASP A 73 30.68 -32.90 10.31
CA ASP A 73 31.70 -32.23 9.49
C ASP A 73 32.91 -31.86 10.36
N VAL A 74 34.04 -32.58 10.15
CA VAL A 74 35.28 -32.41 10.92
C VAL A 74 35.84 -30.99 10.79
N ALA A 75 35.82 -30.41 9.58
CA ALA A 75 36.36 -29.07 9.35
C ALA A 75 35.48 -28.00 9.99
N ARG A 76 34.15 -28.17 9.94
CA ARG A 76 33.20 -27.26 10.58
C ARG A 76 33.25 -27.35 12.09
N MET A 77 33.38 -28.56 12.65
CA MET A 77 33.56 -28.78 14.09
C MET A 77 34.87 -28.17 14.61
N ALA A 78 35.96 -28.30 13.85
CA ALA A 78 37.23 -27.66 14.19
C ALA A 78 37.11 -26.13 14.24
N ARG A 79 36.51 -25.51 13.20
CA ARG A 79 36.24 -24.06 13.19
C ARG A 79 35.33 -23.62 14.35
N PHE A 80 34.28 -24.40 14.63
CA PHE A 80 33.39 -24.13 15.75
C PHE A 80 34.17 -24.14 17.07
N THR A 81 34.94 -25.20 17.32
CA THR A 81 35.70 -25.38 18.57
C THR A 81 36.73 -24.26 18.76
N THR A 82 37.42 -23.86 17.69
CA THR A 82 38.36 -22.73 17.73
C THR A 82 37.68 -21.41 18.09
N ASN A 83 36.50 -21.14 17.53
CA ASN A 83 35.83 -19.85 17.69
C ASN A 83 34.97 -19.77 18.96
N TYR A 84 34.41 -20.89 19.41
CA TYR A 84 33.39 -20.92 20.47
C TYR A 84 33.74 -21.83 21.67
N GLY A 85 34.77 -22.66 21.55
CA GLY A 85 35.13 -23.68 22.55
C GLY A 85 34.42 -25.02 22.32
N THR A 86 34.75 -25.99 23.16
CA THR A 86 34.13 -27.32 23.15
C THR A 86 32.70 -27.28 23.70
N PHE A 87 31.89 -28.31 23.43
CA PHE A 87 30.50 -28.39 23.91
C PHE A 87 30.39 -28.17 25.43
N ASP A 88 31.25 -28.81 26.20
CA ASP A 88 31.26 -28.74 27.67
C ASP A 88 31.62 -27.35 28.20
N GLN A 89 32.24 -26.50 27.36
CA GLN A 89 32.62 -25.13 27.71
C GLN A 89 31.53 -24.09 27.34
N LEU A 90 30.53 -24.45 26.52
CA LEU A 90 29.55 -23.48 26.02
C LEU A 90 28.73 -22.84 27.14
N GLU A 91 28.35 -23.62 28.15
CA GLU A 91 27.59 -23.10 29.29
C GLU A 91 28.43 -22.09 30.08
N GLN A 92 29.68 -22.45 30.40
CA GLN A 92 30.61 -21.56 31.07
C GLN A 92 30.88 -20.27 30.27
N ASN A 93 31.02 -20.38 28.94
CA ASN A 93 31.41 -19.27 28.08
C ASN A 93 30.26 -18.32 27.75
N TYR A 94 29.01 -18.81 27.70
CA TYR A 94 27.90 -18.08 27.08
C TYR A 94 26.62 -17.99 27.92
N LEU A 95 26.44 -18.82 28.96
CA LEU A 95 25.26 -18.69 29.81
C LEU A 95 25.32 -17.36 30.56
N GLY A 96 24.31 -16.50 30.35
CA GLY A 96 24.27 -15.16 30.93
C GLY A 96 25.15 -14.10 30.24
N ARG A 97 25.88 -14.45 29.16
CA ARG A 97 26.54 -13.44 28.31
C ARG A 97 25.44 -12.62 27.62
N PRO A 98 25.48 -11.27 27.66
CA PRO A 98 24.42 -10.45 27.07
C PRO A 98 24.39 -10.55 25.54
N GLY A 99 25.57 -10.65 24.90
CA GLY A 99 25.70 -10.52 23.45
C GLY A 99 25.28 -9.13 22.95
N VAL A 100 25.13 -9.00 21.64
CA VAL A 100 24.63 -7.79 20.98
C VAL A 100 23.16 -7.96 20.65
N ASN A 101 22.31 -7.07 21.19
CA ASN A 101 20.92 -6.98 20.79
C ASN A 101 20.78 -5.95 19.66
N TRP A 102 20.86 -6.41 18.42
CA TRP A 102 20.81 -5.53 17.26
C TRP A 102 19.56 -4.64 17.18
N GLN A 103 18.42 -5.11 17.68
CA GLN A 103 17.20 -4.30 17.70
C GLN A 103 17.32 -3.12 18.67
N ASP A 104 17.97 -3.34 19.81
CA ASP A 104 18.24 -2.28 20.79
C ASP A 104 19.32 -1.32 20.27
N GLU A 105 20.38 -1.84 19.64
CA GLU A 105 21.46 -1.02 19.07
C GLU A 105 20.97 -0.01 18.03
N ILE A 106 20.04 -0.42 17.15
CA ILE A 106 19.56 0.46 16.08
C ILE A 106 18.24 1.16 16.40
N MET A 107 17.45 0.68 17.38
CA MET A 107 16.10 1.18 17.66
C MET A 107 15.73 1.32 19.15
N GLY A 108 16.65 1.07 20.07
CA GLY A 108 16.43 1.17 21.52
C GLY A 108 16.37 2.60 22.05
N GLY A 109 16.87 3.57 21.26
CA GLY A 109 16.81 4.99 21.59
C GLY A 109 15.37 5.54 21.64
N THR A 110 15.20 6.64 22.38
CA THR A 110 13.95 7.41 22.35
C THR A 110 13.97 8.39 21.19
N ALA A 111 13.06 8.22 20.22
CA ALA A 111 12.92 9.12 19.08
C ALA A 111 11.91 10.23 19.38
N LEU A 112 12.25 11.48 19.06
CA LEU A 112 11.38 12.62 19.31
C LEU A 112 10.55 12.99 18.07
N ASN A 113 9.29 13.35 18.30
CA ASN A 113 8.45 14.00 17.30
C ASN A 113 8.02 15.37 17.81
N GLN A 114 8.05 16.37 16.94
CA GLN A 114 7.54 17.70 17.24
C GLN A 114 6.68 18.24 16.10
N TYR A 115 5.60 18.90 16.48
CA TYR A 115 4.70 19.57 15.55
C TYR A 115 4.49 21.01 15.99
N HIS A 116 4.61 21.92 15.04
CA HIS A 116 4.32 23.34 15.24
C HIS A 116 3.49 23.85 14.08
N LYS A 117 2.39 24.54 14.37
CA LYS A 117 1.57 25.18 13.36
C LYS A 117 1.13 26.54 13.83
N ILE A 118 1.35 27.54 12.99
CA ILE A 118 0.79 28.89 13.16
C ILE A 118 -0.22 29.14 12.03
N ALA A 119 -1.42 29.56 12.41
CA ALA A 119 -2.51 29.84 11.48
C ALA A 119 -3.12 31.21 11.73
N PHE A 120 -3.35 31.93 10.64
CA PHE A 120 -4.05 33.20 10.58
C PHE A 120 -5.38 32.97 9.88
N ASN A 121 -6.47 33.30 10.55
CA ASN A 121 -7.81 33.24 10.00
C ASN A 121 -8.43 34.62 10.11
N GLY A 122 -9.17 35.05 9.09
CA GLY A 122 -9.94 36.29 9.22
C GLY A 122 -10.50 36.75 7.90
N GLY A 123 -10.99 37.99 7.92
CA GLY A 123 -11.56 38.64 6.76
C GLY A 123 -12.91 39.27 7.07
N ASN A 124 -13.41 40.02 6.10
CA ASN A 124 -14.71 40.67 6.15
C ASN A 124 -15.76 39.85 5.39
N ARG A 125 -16.91 40.46 5.15
CA ARG A 125 -18.04 39.85 4.44
C ARG A 125 -17.67 39.48 3.00
N GLU A 126 -16.88 40.31 2.33
CA GLU A 126 -16.48 40.15 0.94
C GLU A 126 -15.30 39.19 0.80
N THR A 127 -14.26 39.32 1.62
CA THR A 127 -13.02 38.55 1.52
C THR A 127 -12.75 37.81 2.81
N LYS A 128 -12.60 36.49 2.71
CA LYS A 128 -12.29 35.59 3.82
C LYS A 128 -11.02 34.83 3.48
N PHE A 129 -10.05 34.76 4.38
CA PHE A 129 -8.81 34.03 4.17
C PHE A 129 -8.42 33.13 5.36
N ASN A 130 -7.69 32.06 5.04
CA ASN A 130 -6.95 31.23 5.98
C ASN A 130 -5.53 31.04 5.42
N LEU A 131 -4.52 31.40 6.22
CA LEU A 131 -3.11 31.17 5.93
C LEU A 131 -2.52 30.37 7.07
N PHE A 132 -1.78 29.31 6.80
CA PHE A 132 -0.99 28.66 7.84
C PHE A 132 0.35 28.14 7.33
N TYR A 133 1.28 28.05 8.28
CA TYR A 133 2.52 27.31 8.14
C TYR A 133 2.57 26.24 9.22
N ALA A 134 2.96 25.03 8.84
CA ALA A 134 3.17 23.92 9.75
C ALA A 134 4.52 23.25 9.49
N LEU A 135 5.18 22.87 10.59
CA LEU A 135 6.39 22.08 10.63
C LEU A 135 6.10 20.82 11.42
N ASN A 136 6.34 19.66 10.82
CA ASN A 136 6.38 18.37 11.49
C ASN A 136 7.81 17.84 11.37
N LYS A 137 8.54 17.72 12.48
CA LYS A 137 9.81 17.00 12.51
C LYS A 137 9.60 15.70 13.24
N ASP A 138 9.94 14.60 12.58
CA ASP A 138 9.79 13.26 13.10
C ASP A 138 11.14 12.55 13.05
N GLU A 139 11.78 12.33 14.19
CA GLU A 139 12.89 11.40 14.28
C GLU A 139 12.32 9.98 14.16
N GLY A 140 12.91 9.18 13.28
CA GLY A 140 12.51 7.79 13.14
C GLY A 140 13.09 6.95 14.26
N SER A 141 12.44 5.82 14.56
CA SER A 141 12.90 4.91 15.62
C SER A 141 14.25 4.27 15.28
N MET A 142 14.55 4.11 13.98
CA MET A 142 15.80 3.51 13.52
C MET A 142 16.91 4.55 13.43
N LEU A 143 18.13 4.16 13.77
CA LEU A 143 19.33 5.00 13.65
C LEU A 143 19.40 5.65 12.25
N ASN A 144 19.78 6.94 12.23
CA ASN A 144 19.90 7.78 11.03
C ASN A 144 18.61 7.97 10.21
N SER A 145 17.44 7.63 10.76
CA SER A 145 16.14 7.84 10.11
C SER A 145 15.41 9.09 10.62
N SER A 146 14.84 9.89 9.71
CA SER A 146 14.06 11.08 10.07
C SER A 146 13.15 11.54 8.93
N SER A 147 12.11 12.32 9.25
CA SER A 147 11.23 13.00 8.30
C SER A 147 10.94 14.43 8.76
N ASP A 148 11.43 15.41 8.01
CA ASP A 148 11.13 16.83 8.20
C ASP A 148 10.11 17.28 7.15
N LYS A 149 8.94 17.77 7.56
CA LYS A 149 7.88 18.22 6.66
C LYS A 149 7.42 19.64 6.95
N HIS A 150 7.56 20.49 5.95
CA HIS A 150 7.07 21.86 5.92
C HIS A 150 5.79 21.92 5.08
N ILE A 151 4.78 22.64 5.54
CA ILE A 151 3.51 22.85 4.82
C ILE A 151 3.15 24.32 4.93
N ALA A 152 2.96 24.98 3.79
CA ALA A 152 2.40 26.32 3.70
C ALA A 152 1.11 26.26 2.89
N LYS A 153 0.01 26.78 3.45
CA LYS A 153 -1.29 26.78 2.79
C LYS A 153 -1.97 28.13 2.90
N LEU A 154 -2.45 28.63 1.77
CA LEU A 154 -3.33 29.79 1.65
C LEU A 154 -4.66 29.34 1.06
N ASN A 155 -5.76 29.79 1.66
CA ASN A 155 -7.12 29.65 1.15
C ASN A 155 -7.78 31.02 1.20
N VAL A 156 -8.35 31.48 0.08
CA VAL A 156 -9.02 32.77 -0.04
C VAL A 156 -10.37 32.57 -0.73
N ASN A 157 -11.42 33.13 -0.14
CA ASN A 157 -12.75 33.24 -0.74
C ASN A 157 -13.08 34.73 -0.87
N HIS A 158 -13.38 35.18 -2.09
CA HIS A 158 -13.73 36.57 -2.37
C HIS A 158 -15.07 36.63 -3.11
N SER A 159 -16.04 37.33 -2.53
CA SER A 159 -17.34 37.63 -3.12
C SER A 159 -17.26 39.00 -3.78
N ILE A 160 -17.15 39.03 -5.11
CA ILE A 160 -17.07 40.27 -5.90
C ILE A 160 -18.41 41.00 -5.84
N ASN A 161 -19.52 40.25 -5.93
CA ASN A 161 -20.86 40.73 -5.68
C ASN A 161 -21.78 39.54 -5.30
N LYS A 162 -23.09 39.76 -5.16
CA LYS A 162 -24.06 38.70 -4.80
C LYS A 162 -24.16 37.57 -5.83
N LYS A 163 -23.79 37.82 -7.10
CA LYS A 163 -23.86 36.85 -8.19
C LYS A 163 -22.52 36.18 -8.46
N PHE A 164 -21.40 36.83 -8.20
CA PHE A 164 -20.08 36.35 -8.60
C PHE A 164 -19.12 36.24 -7.42
N SER A 165 -18.51 35.07 -7.25
CA SER A 165 -17.51 34.80 -6.23
C SER A 165 -16.38 33.94 -6.79
N VAL A 166 -15.16 34.18 -6.30
CA VAL A 166 -13.97 33.41 -6.64
C VAL A 166 -13.37 32.84 -5.36
N SER A 167 -12.90 31.60 -5.41
CA SER A 167 -12.09 31.01 -4.36
C SER A 167 -10.77 30.48 -4.93
N GLY A 168 -9.72 30.53 -4.11
CA GLY A 168 -8.40 30.03 -4.46
C GLY A 168 -7.75 29.33 -3.28
N ILE A 169 -7.16 28.16 -3.53
CA ILE A 169 -6.38 27.43 -2.52
C ILE A 169 -5.02 27.10 -3.14
N VAL A 170 -3.96 27.49 -2.44
CA VAL A 170 -2.58 27.13 -2.77
C VAL A 170 -2.00 26.42 -1.56
N ASN A 171 -1.49 25.20 -1.77
CA ASN A 171 -0.85 24.40 -0.74
C ASN A 171 0.48 23.88 -1.28
N TYR A 172 1.57 24.32 -0.66
CA TYR A 172 2.91 23.83 -0.91
C TYR A 172 3.38 23.00 0.28
N SER A 173 3.99 21.84 0.00
CA SER A 173 4.69 21.08 1.02
C SER A 173 6.05 20.61 0.51
N ASN A 174 7.04 20.65 1.39
CA ASN A 174 8.36 20.06 1.20
C ASN A 174 8.56 19.04 2.33
N GLN A 175 8.87 17.80 1.97
CA GLN A 175 9.17 16.74 2.92
C GLN A 175 10.53 16.14 2.58
N LYS A 176 11.44 16.14 3.55
CA LYS A 176 12.74 15.50 3.46
C LYS A 176 12.75 14.28 4.38
N ILE A 177 12.96 13.11 3.80
CA ILE A 177 13.05 11.82 4.49
C ILE A 177 14.49 11.34 4.39
N ARG A 178 15.08 10.92 5.51
CA ARG A 178 16.44 10.36 5.58
C ARG A 178 16.40 8.97 6.21
N GLY A 179 17.43 8.20 5.93
CA GLY A 179 17.65 6.88 6.50
C GLY A 179 17.29 5.75 5.56
N LEU A 180 17.89 4.59 5.80
CA LEU A 180 17.70 3.39 5.01
C LEU A 180 16.27 2.86 5.16
N GLY A 181 15.67 2.35 4.08
CA GLY A 181 14.38 1.66 4.17
C GLY A 181 14.53 0.26 4.74
N VAL A 182 13.48 -0.28 5.37
CA VAL A 182 13.55 -1.63 5.97
C VAL A 182 13.72 -2.77 4.95
N GLN A 183 13.39 -2.50 3.69
CA GLN A 183 13.52 -3.40 2.53
C GLN A 183 14.63 -2.96 1.56
N ASP A 184 15.43 -1.94 1.88
CA ASP A 184 16.51 -1.47 1.01
C ASP A 184 17.64 -2.52 0.97
N GLY A 185 18.05 -2.93 -0.24
CA GLY A 185 18.99 -4.04 -0.46
C GLY A 185 18.34 -5.34 -0.93
N GLY A 186 19.17 -6.29 -1.35
CA GLY A 186 18.74 -7.62 -1.80
C GLY A 186 18.59 -8.63 -0.66
N VAL A 187 18.40 -9.90 -1.04
CA VAL A 187 18.41 -11.04 -0.11
C VAL A 187 19.70 -11.02 0.71
N ARG A 188 19.59 -11.04 2.05
CA ARG A 188 20.68 -10.96 3.05
C ARG A 188 21.30 -9.56 3.29
N THR A 189 20.84 -8.51 2.63
CA THR A 189 21.35 -7.13 2.88
C THR A 189 20.25 -6.16 3.30
N SER A 190 18.99 -6.59 3.37
CA SER A 190 17.92 -5.79 3.97
C SER A 190 18.09 -5.72 5.48
N ILE A 191 17.83 -4.54 6.06
CA ILE A 191 18.11 -4.31 7.48
C ILE A 191 17.35 -5.29 8.38
N ILE A 192 16.08 -5.61 8.07
CA ILE A 192 15.29 -6.57 8.87
C ILE A 192 15.92 -7.96 8.84
N GLN A 193 16.42 -8.42 7.70
CA GLN A 193 17.08 -9.72 7.62
C GLN A 193 18.41 -9.70 8.38
N SER A 194 19.20 -8.64 8.24
CA SER A 194 20.44 -8.47 9.00
C SER A 194 20.19 -8.44 10.51
N LEU A 195 19.12 -7.78 10.98
CA LEU A 195 18.78 -7.71 12.40
C LEU A 195 18.55 -9.08 13.04
N ILE A 196 18.00 -10.04 12.29
CA ILE A 196 17.62 -11.36 12.80
C ILE A 196 18.70 -12.41 12.52
N GLN A 197 19.44 -12.27 11.41
CA GLN A 197 20.40 -13.28 10.96
C GLN A 197 21.85 -12.95 11.30
N TYR A 198 22.18 -11.67 11.55
CA TYR A 198 23.53 -11.31 11.95
C TYR A 198 23.79 -11.80 13.38
N ARG A 199 25.00 -12.30 13.61
CA ARG A 199 25.32 -13.00 14.85
C ARG A 199 25.27 -12.07 16.06
N PRO A 200 24.85 -12.57 17.24
CA PRO A 200 24.82 -11.77 18.45
C PRO A 200 26.15 -11.79 19.23
N LEU A 201 27.15 -12.58 18.80
CA LEU A 201 28.46 -12.65 19.47
C LEU A 201 29.60 -13.08 18.55
N ILE A 202 30.83 -12.76 18.94
CA ILE A 202 32.07 -13.09 18.21
C ILE A 202 32.80 -14.34 18.75
N GLY A 203 32.28 -14.98 19.80
CA GLY A 203 32.89 -16.19 20.38
C GLY A 203 33.94 -15.90 21.48
N ILE A 204 34.97 -16.75 21.59
CA ILE A 204 36.02 -16.66 22.64
C ILE A 204 37.26 -15.86 22.22
N LEU A 205 37.41 -15.55 20.94
CA LEU A 205 38.62 -14.94 20.38
C LEU A 205 38.56 -13.40 20.26
N GLY A 206 37.47 -12.76 20.71
CA GLY A 206 37.27 -11.32 20.58
C GLY A 206 36.19 -10.77 21.50
N SER A 207 35.92 -9.48 21.35
CA SER A 207 34.85 -8.76 22.07
C SER A 207 33.59 -8.69 21.23
N ASP A 208 32.42 -8.82 21.83
CA ASP A 208 31.15 -8.65 21.09
C ASP A 208 31.02 -7.24 20.48
N GLN A 209 31.71 -6.25 21.06
CA GLN A 209 31.80 -4.89 20.52
C GLN A 209 32.46 -4.85 19.12
N ASP A 210 33.34 -5.82 18.80
CA ASP A 210 34.00 -5.89 17.49
C ASP A 210 32.96 -6.05 16.36
N LEU A 211 31.79 -6.64 16.64
CA LEU A 211 30.69 -6.76 15.68
C LEU A 211 29.99 -5.42 15.37
N ILE A 212 30.10 -4.44 16.27
CA ILE A 212 29.54 -3.10 16.10
C ILE A 212 30.56 -2.20 15.41
N ASP A 213 31.83 -2.32 15.79
CA ASP A 213 32.89 -1.38 15.41
C ASP A 213 33.57 -1.74 14.08
N PHE A 214 33.69 -3.03 13.74
CA PHE A 214 34.40 -3.44 12.54
C PHE A 214 33.48 -3.49 11.31
N GLU A 215 33.99 -2.98 10.19
CA GLU A 215 33.27 -2.93 8.91
C GLU A 215 32.93 -4.34 8.39
N ILE A 216 33.78 -5.31 8.72
CA ILE A 216 33.68 -6.72 8.32
C ILE A 216 33.66 -7.58 9.58
N ASP A 217 32.74 -8.53 9.60
CA ASP A 217 32.64 -9.54 10.66
C ASP A 217 33.95 -10.36 10.74
N PRO A 218 34.68 -10.33 11.88
CA PRO A 218 35.94 -11.05 12.05
C PRO A 218 35.83 -12.57 11.84
N LEU A 219 34.63 -13.11 12.04
CA LEU A 219 34.34 -14.52 11.92
C LEU A 219 33.53 -14.82 10.64
N ASP A 220 33.53 -13.94 9.64
CA ASP A 220 32.84 -14.20 8.37
C ASP A 220 33.43 -15.49 7.72
N PRO A 221 32.59 -16.51 7.45
CA PRO A 221 33.08 -17.78 6.90
C PRO A 221 33.65 -17.67 5.48
N SER A 222 33.37 -16.58 4.75
CA SER A 222 33.92 -16.34 3.42
C SER A 222 35.41 -15.97 3.44
N GLY A 223 35.95 -15.50 4.58
CA GLY A 223 37.36 -15.15 4.74
C GLY A 223 37.86 -14.03 3.82
N ASN A 224 36.96 -13.37 3.08
CA ASN A 224 37.28 -12.32 2.12
C ASN A 224 36.21 -11.22 2.16
N ALA A 225 36.65 -9.97 2.31
CA ALA A 225 35.80 -8.78 2.27
C ALA A 225 34.84 -8.75 1.08
N GLY A 226 35.31 -9.16 -0.12
CA GLY A 226 34.51 -9.18 -1.35
C GLY A 226 33.41 -10.25 -1.40
N SER A 227 33.36 -11.16 -0.44
CA SER A 227 32.40 -12.28 -0.37
C SER A 227 31.64 -12.35 0.95
N ALA A 228 31.86 -11.39 1.85
CA ALA A 228 31.20 -11.34 3.15
C ALA A 228 29.68 -11.27 2.96
N LEU A 229 28.93 -12.13 3.66
CA LEU A 229 27.51 -12.39 3.39
C LEU A 229 26.58 -11.37 4.05
N PHE A 230 26.99 -10.86 5.21
CA PHE A 230 26.26 -9.91 6.03
C PHE A 230 27.20 -8.79 6.49
N GLN A 231 26.60 -7.72 6.99
CA GLN A 231 27.30 -6.64 7.67
C GLN A 231 26.50 -6.27 8.92
N SER A 232 27.21 -5.78 9.94
CA SER A 232 26.60 -5.19 11.12
C SER A 232 25.47 -4.22 10.74
N PRO A 233 24.27 -4.36 11.33
CA PRO A 233 23.18 -3.41 11.12
C PRO A 233 23.58 -1.95 11.41
N VAL A 234 24.42 -1.72 12.42
CA VAL A 234 24.89 -0.37 12.79
C VAL A 234 25.80 0.20 11.68
N ILE A 235 26.80 -0.56 11.24
CA ILE A 235 27.68 -0.15 10.13
C ILE A 235 26.87 0.07 8.85
N THR A 236 25.90 -0.80 8.57
CA THR A 236 25.01 -0.67 7.40
C THR A 236 24.28 0.67 7.41
N LEU A 237 23.69 1.06 8.55
CA LEU A 237 22.96 2.33 8.68
C LEU A 237 23.85 3.56 8.65
N ASN A 238 25.12 3.44 9.06
CA ASN A 238 26.09 4.54 9.02
C ASN A 238 26.74 4.73 7.64
N THR A 239 26.93 3.65 6.88
CA THR A 239 27.63 3.66 5.58
C THR A 239 26.68 3.78 4.38
N GLN A 240 25.41 3.41 4.55
CA GLN A 240 24.39 3.53 3.50
C GLN A 240 23.51 4.75 3.74
N ARG A 241 23.80 5.82 3.01
CA ARG A 241 23.04 7.06 3.09
C ARG A 241 21.87 6.99 2.10
N ARG A 242 20.71 7.49 2.52
CA ARG A 242 19.51 7.66 1.69
C ARG A 242 18.84 8.99 2.03
N GLU A 243 18.42 9.73 1.00
CA GLU A 243 17.62 10.95 1.14
C GLU A 243 16.52 10.95 0.08
N THR A 244 15.27 11.17 0.49
CA THR A 244 14.16 11.44 -0.43
C THR A 244 13.58 12.82 -0.13
N ILE A 245 13.53 13.69 -1.13
CA ILE A 245 12.88 15.00 -1.05
C ILE A 245 11.62 14.97 -1.89
N ILE A 246 10.48 15.21 -1.26
CA ILE A 246 9.17 15.28 -1.90
C ILE A 246 8.67 16.71 -1.82
N ASN A 247 8.57 17.37 -2.97
CA ASN A 247 7.90 18.66 -3.12
C ASN A 247 6.51 18.42 -3.69
N THR A 248 5.50 19.09 -3.16
CA THR A 248 4.15 19.03 -3.71
C THR A 248 3.53 20.41 -3.70
N LEU A 249 3.14 20.90 -4.88
CA LEU A 249 2.32 22.08 -5.07
C LEU A 249 0.92 21.62 -5.46
N ASN A 250 -0.10 22.12 -4.77
CA ASN A 250 -1.50 22.00 -5.17
C ASN A 250 -2.08 23.40 -5.25
N ALA A 251 -2.46 23.84 -6.43
CA ALA A 251 -3.14 25.10 -6.66
C ALA A 251 -4.51 24.81 -7.26
N ASN A 252 -5.57 25.41 -6.72
CA ASN A 252 -6.89 25.38 -7.33
C ASN A 252 -7.54 26.76 -7.26
N ALA A 253 -8.35 27.05 -8.27
CA ALA A 253 -9.16 28.25 -8.38
C ALA A 253 -10.57 27.84 -8.82
N THR A 254 -11.59 28.34 -8.12
CA THR A 254 -12.99 28.15 -8.48
C THR A 254 -13.64 29.49 -8.73
N ALA A 255 -14.34 29.63 -9.85
CA ALA A 255 -15.22 30.75 -10.12
C ALA A 255 -16.68 30.27 -10.07
N GLN A 256 -17.52 30.97 -9.32
CA GLN A 256 -18.95 30.69 -9.21
C GLN A 256 -19.75 31.89 -9.68
N TYR A 257 -20.73 31.64 -10.55
CA TYR A 257 -21.69 32.64 -11.04
C TYR A 257 -23.13 32.17 -10.82
N ASN A 258 -23.90 32.95 -10.06
CA ASN A 258 -25.32 32.73 -9.81
C ASN A 258 -26.12 33.51 -10.87
N PHE A 259 -26.56 32.84 -11.93
CA PHE A 259 -27.43 33.44 -12.94
C PHE A 259 -28.75 33.91 -12.32
N THR A 260 -29.30 33.04 -11.45
CA THR A 260 -30.46 33.29 -10.60
C THR A 260 -30.19 32.64 -9.23
N ASP A 261 -31.08 32.84 -8.25
CA ASP A 261 -30.99 32.14 -6.97
C ASP A 261 -31.16 30.60 -7.09
N LYS A 262 -31.58 30.13 -8.27
CA LYS A 262 -31.84 28.72 -8.59
C LYS A 262 -30.79 28.10 -9.50
N ILE A 263 -30.15 28.90 -10.35
CA ILE A 263 -29.20 28.44 -11.38
C ILE A 263 -27.81 28.94 -11.06
N VAL A 264 -26.90 28.02 -10.77
CA VAL A 264 -25.52 28.30 -10.36
C VAL A 264 -24.55 27.58 -11.29
N TYR A 265 -23.63 28.35 -11.87
CA TYR A 265 -22.47 27.83 -12.57
C TYR A 265 -21.25 27.82 -11.67
N ARG A 266 -20.44 26.76 -11.75
CA ARG A 266 -19.12 26.67 -11.11
C ARG A 266 -18.10 26.13 -12.10
N GLY A 267 -17.04 26.89 -12.34
CA GLY A 267 -15.84 26.46 -13.04
C GLY A 267 -14.70 26.29 -12.05
N LEU A 268 -14.00 25.16 -12.10
CA LEU A 268 -12.84 24.82 -11.28
C LEU A 268 -11.66 24.54 -12.19
N VAL A 269 -10.50 25.09 -11.83
CA VAL A 269 -9.20 24.71 -12.39
C VAL A 269 -8.29 24.29 -11.24
N ASN A 270 -7.58 23.20 -11.42
CA ASN A 270 -6.62 22.66 -10.46
C ASN A 270 -5.35 22.21 -11.17
N TYR A 271 -4.21 22.58 -10.59
CA TYR A 271 -2.89 22.14 -10.98
C TYR A 271 -2.19 21.53 -9.77
N THR A 272 -1.69 20.31 -9.93
CA THR A 272 -0.88 19.62 -8.93
C THR A 272 0.44 19.25 -9.55
N GLN A 273 1.52 19.56 -8.87
CA GLN A 273 2.87 19.15 -9.25
C GLN A 273 3.54 18.47 -8.06
N GLY A 274 4.04 17.27 -8.28
CA GLY A 274 4.84 16.50 -7.33
C GLY A 274 6.23 16.26 -7.89
N ASN A 275 7.27 16.63 -7.16
CA ASN A 275 8.65 16.29 -7.51
C ASN A 275 9.22 15.42 -6.40
N ARG A 276 9.68 14.22 -6.75
CA ARG A 276 10.34 13.29 -5.84
C ARG A 276 11.78 13.10 -6.28
N ASN A 277 12.71 13.62 -5.50
CA ASN A 277 14.14 13.40 -5.70
C ASN A 277 14.61 12.33 -4.73
N VAL A 278 15.10 11.21 -5.25
CA VAL A 278 15.68 10.11 -4.49
C VAL A 278 17.19 10.16 -4.68
N LYS A 279 17.94 10.15 -3.58
CA LYS A 279 19.40 10.10 -3.55
C LYS A 279 19.83 8.92 -2.70
N TYR A 280 20.84 8.20 -3.18
CA TYR A 280 21.46 7.12 -2.42
C TYR A 280 22.97 7.16 -2.63
N PHE A 281 23.70 6.78 -1.59
CA PHE A 281 25.14 6.65 -1.62
C PHE A 281 25.54 5.54 -0.65
N ASN A 282 26.40 4.65 -1.11
CA ASN A 282 26.99 3.58 -0.32
C ASN A 282 28.48 3.89 -0.22
N ASP A 283 28.91 4.19 1.01
CA ASP A 283 30.30 4.47 1.33
C ASP A 283 31.20 3.24 1.08
N ALA A 284 32.50 3.43 0.92
CA ALA A 284 33.46 2.35 0.69
C ALA A 284 33.42 1.26 1.78
N ALA A 285 33.06 1.64 3.02
CA ALA A 285 32.87 0.73 4.14
C ALA A 285 31.56 -0.10 4.07
N SER A 286 30.62 0.23 3.18
CA SER A 286 29.39 -0.56 3.00
C SER A 286 29.70 -1.88 2.32
N ILE A 287 29.11 -2.98 2.79
CA ILE A 287 29.28 -4.29 2.16
C ILE A 287 28.84 -4.31 0.69
N LEU A 288 27.86 -3.47 0.32
CA LEU A 288 27.45 -3.34 -1.08
C LEU A 288 28.56 -2.70 -1.92
N ALA A 289 29.24 -1.68 -1.39
CA ALA A 289 30.33 -1.00 -2.08
C ALA A 289 31.57 -1.91 -2.20
N ILE A 290 31.92 -2.63 -1.14
CA ILE A 290 33.01 -3.61 -1.13
C ILE A 290 32.81 -4.65 -2.24
N ARG A 291 31.60 -5.23 -2.37
CA ARG A 291 31.26 -6.22 -3.40
C ARG A 291 31.30 -5.64 -4.82
N THR A 292 31.01 -4.35 -5.00
CA THR A 292 31.06 -3.67 -6.30
C THR A 292 32.42 -3.06 -6.64
N GLY A 293 33.42 -3.20 -5.76
CA GLY A 293 34.78 -2.69 -5.97
C GLY A 293 35.00 -1.22 -5.60
N GLY A 294 34.10 -0.61 -4.81
CA GLY A 294 34.24 0.76 -4.32
C GLY A 294 32.92 1.47 -4.06
N ALA A 295 33.00 2.65 -3.46
CA ALA A 295 31.84 3.51 -3.17
C ALA A 295 31.06 3.86 -4.45
N TYR A 296 29.75 3.98 -4.31
CA TYR A 296 28.87 4.33 -5.42
C TYR A 296 27.60 5.04 -4.95
N GLY A 297 26.96 5.76 -5.86
CA GLY A 297 25.68 6.40 -5.59
C GLY A 297 25.02 6.97 -6.83
N GLY A 298 23.83 7.54 -6.64
CA GLY A 298 23.06 8.08 -7.73
C GLY A 298 21.92 8.98 -7.28
N VAL A 299 21.35 9.67 -8.24
CA VAL A 299 20.20 10.56 -8.06
C VAL A 299 19.15 10.22 -9.10
N SER A 300 17.89 10.18 -8.67
CA SER A 300 16.73 10.08 -9.54
C SER A 300 15.69 11.13 -9.18
N THR A 301 15.11 11.74 -10.19
CA THR A 301 14.03 12.72 -10.08
C THR A 301 12.81 12.18 -10.81
N LEU A 302 11.68 12.10 -10.11
CA LEU A 302 10.36 11.86 -10.70
C LEU A 302 9.53 13.14 -10.58
N THR A 303 9.10 13.68 -11.71
CA THR A 303 8.16 14.80 -11.79
C THR A 303 6.81 14.27 -12.23
N ASN A 304 5.78 14.50 -11.41
CA ASN A 304 4.38 14.24 -11.75
C ASN A 304 3.64 15.56 -11.84
N GLN A 305 2.89 15.75 -12.90
CA GLN A 305 2.02 16.90 -13.10
C GLN A 305 0.60 16.41 -13.37
N ARG A 306 -0.36 17.11 -12.79
CA ARG A 306 -1.78 16.86 -13.05
C ARG A 306 -2.49 18.18 -13.22
N PHE A 307 -3.17 18.32 -14.35
CA PHE A 307 -4.06 19.43 -14.61
C PHE A 307 -5.49 18.91 -14.68
N ASN A 308 -6.40 19.59 -14.00
CA ASN A 308 -7.81 19.28 -13.97
C ASN A 308 -8.61 20.55 -14.17
N TYR A 309 -9.60 20.52 -15.05
CA TYR A 309 -10.65 21.54 -15.04
C TYR A 309 -12.02 20.88 -15.11
N SER A 310 -12.98 21.47 -14.42
CA SER A 310 -14.35 20.98 -14.40
C SER A 310 -15.33 22.14 -14.42
N ASN A 311 -16.39 21.99 -15.20
CA ASN A 311 -17.45 22.95 -15.34
C ASN A 311 -18.77 22.28 -14.92
N THR A 312 -19.54 22.94 -14.06
CA THR A 312 -20.84 22.42 -13.61
C THR A 312 -21.89 23.51 -13.68
N LEU A 313 -23.09 23.12 -14.09
CA LEU A 313 -24.29 23.95 -14.03
C LEU A 313 -25.32 23.22 -13.16
N SER A 314 -25.79 23.89 -12.13
CA SER A 314 -26.76 23.33 -11.19
C SER A 314 -28.05 24.13 -11.16
N TYR A 315 -29.18 23.44 -11.08
CA TYR A 315 -30.51 23.99 -10.89
C TYR A 315 -31.12 23.41 -9.60
N ASN A 316 -31.50 24.29 -8.67
CA ASN A 316 -32.19 23.89 -7.45
C ASN A 316 -33.51 24.65 -7.30
N ASN A 317 -34.61 23.94 -7.10
CA ASN A 317 -35.91 24.56 -6.89
C ASN A 317 -36.85 23.69 -6.04
N THR A 318 -37.80 24.34 -5.36
CA THR A 318 -38.89 23.66 -4.66
C THR A 318 -40.23 24.07 -5.25
N PHE A 319 -40.99 23.11 -5.78
CA PHE A 319 -42.31 23.31 -6.38
C PHE A 319 -43.41 22.92 -5.39
N ASN A 320 -44.50 23.68 -5.38
CA ASN A 320 -45.69 23.43 -4.55
C ASN A 320 -45.38 23.16 -3.05
N LYS A 321 -44.26 23.69 -2.54
CA LYS A 321 -43.73 23.44 -1.19
C LYS A 321 -43.50 21.96 -0.84
N ALA A 322 -43.59 21.05 -1.82
CA ALA A 322 -43.59 19.60 -1.61
C ALA A 322 -42.55 18.88 -2.46
N HIS A 323 -42.23 19.38 -3.66
CA HIS A 323 -41.30 18.75 -4.58
C HIS A 323 -39.99 19.52 -4.58
N LYS A 324 -38.92 18.92 -4.07
CA LYS A 324 -37.57 19.48 -4.13
C LYS A 324 -36.81 18.80 -5.27
N LEU A 325 -36.31 19.60 -6.22
CA LEU A 325 -35.49 19.12 -7.34
C LEU A 325 -34.13 19.82 -7.29
N ASP A 326 -33.08 19.02 -7.42
CA ASP A 326 -31.70 19.44 -7.53
C ASP A 326 -31.08 18.71 -8.72
N LEU A 327 -30.73 19.44 -9.76
CA LEU A 327 -30.18 18.91 -11.00
C LEU A 327 -28.80 19.53 -11.22
N THR A 328 -27.80 18.71 -11.53
CA THR A 328 -26.47 19.15 -11.91
C THR A 328 -26.04 18.46 -13.19
N ILE A 329 -25.50 19.21 -14.14
CA ILE A 329 -24.78 18.70 -15.29
C ILE A 329 -23.35 19.23 -15.26
N GLY A 330 -22.40 18.46 -15.80
CA GLY A 330 -21.03 18.89 -15.81
C GLY A 330 -20.14 18.16 -16.80
N GLN A 331 -18.98 18.77 -17.00
CA GLN A 331 -17.87 18.26 -17.78
C GLN A 331 -16.60 18.33 -16.93
N GLU A 332 -15.73 17.34 -17.08
CA GLU A 332 -14.43 17.30 -16.42
C GLU A 332 -13.37 16.84 -17.42
N TYR A 333 -12.20 17.45 -17.37
CA TYR A 333 -11.03 17.04 -18.13
C TYR A 333 -9.83 16.96 -17.22
N ILE A 334 -9.06 15.90 -17.39
CA ILE A 334 -7.85 15.62 -16.64
C ILE A 334 -6.73 15.29 -17.61
N TYR A 335 -5.58 15.89 -17.35
CA TYR A 335 -4.33 15.55 -17.97
C TYR A 335 -3.32 15.17 -16.88
N GLY A 336 -2.71 14.00 -17.03
CA GLY A 336 -1.57 13.53 -16.23
C GLY A 336 -0.31 13.50 -17.08
N TYR A 337 0.82 13.87 -16.49
CA TYR A 337 2.14 13.70 -17.07
C TYR A 337 3.11 13.24 -15.99
N ALA A 338 3.91 12.24 -16.29
CA ALA A 338 4.97 11.76 -15.42
C ALA A 338 6.28 11.66 -16.20
N GLU A 339 7.37 12.09 -15.57
CA GLU A 339 8.71 12.01 -16.15
C GLU A 339 9.71 11.61 -15.08
N THR A 340 10.58 10.65 -15.41
CA THR A 340 11.71 10.24 -14.57
C THR A 340 13.01 10.49 -15.29
N LEU A 341 13.99 11.03 -14.56
CA LEU A 341 15.39 11.08 -14.95
C LEU A 341 16.19 10.39 -13.83
N ALA A 342 17.08 9.47 -14.18
CA ALA A 342 18.00 8.85 -13.23
C ALA A 342 19.41 8.81 -13.80
N THR A 343 20.41 9.09 -12.96
CA THR A 343 21.83 9.02 -13.33
C THR A 343 22.34 7.59 -13.52
N GLY A 344 21.63 6.60 -12.98
CA GLY A 344 22.17 5.27 -12.72
C GLY A 344 23.22 5.30 -11.60
N ASP A 345 23.92 4.17 -11.41
CA ASP A 345 25.04 4.07 -10.47
C ASP A 345 26.25 4.84 -11.03
N VAL A 346 26.76 5.79 -10.27
CA VAL A 346 28.09 6.36 -10.46
C VAL A 346 29.03 5.68 -9.46
N LYS A 347 30.20 5.24 -9.91
CA LYS A 347 31.19 4.44 -9.15
C LYS A 347 32.59 5.01 -9.29
N GLY A 348 33.54 4.43 -8.56
CA GLY A 348 34.96 4.76 -8.67
C GLY A 348 35.28 6.14 -8.07
N PHE A 349 34.63 6.46 -6.94
CA PHE A 349 34.89 7.68 -6.17
C PHE A 349 36.26 7.61 -5.48
N PRO A 350 36.97 8.75 -5.32
CA PRO A 350 38.15 8.84 -4.46
C PRO A 350 37.79 8.64 -2.98
N ALA A 351 38.79 8.34 -2.16
CA ALA A 351 38.64 8.14 -0.71
C ALA A 351 38.00 9.36 -0.03
N VAL A 352 38.40 10.57 -0.42
CA VAL A 352 37.74 11.81 0.00
C VAL A 352 36.75 12.22 -1.09
N ASN A 353 35.46 11.97 -0.84
CA ASN A 353 34.38 12.31 -1.76
C ASN A 353 33.23 13.02 -1.03
N GLN A 354 32.29 13.56 -1.81
CA GLN A 354 31.11 14.28 -1.31
C GLN A 354 29.81 13.48 -1.54
N GLY A 355 29.92 12.18 -1.78
CA GLY A 355 28.80 11.32 -2.14
C GLY A 355 27.98 11.85 -3.30
N TRP A 356 26.65 11.86 -3.15
CA TRP A 356 25.72 12.40 -4.15
C TRP A 356 25.78 13.93 -4.31
N ASP A 357 26.44 14.67 -3.41
CA ASP A 357 26.53 16.13 -3.54
C ASP A 357 27.52 16.52 -4.65
N ASN A 358 28.42 15.62 -5.05
CA ASN A 358 29.26 15.78 -6.23
C ASN A 358 29.53 14.44 -6.94
N LEU A 359 28.54 13.97 -7.71
CA LEU A 359 28.68 12.73 -8.49
C LEU A 359 29.80 12.78 -9.54
N SER A 360 30.25 13.96 -9.97
CA SER A 360 31.30 14.08 -10.99
C SER A 360 32.69 13.61 -10.54
N LEU A 361 32.86 13.35 -9.24
CA LEU A 361 34.07 12.71 -8.69
C LEU A 361 34.15 11.21 -9.00
N GLY A 362 33.04 10.57 -9.39
CA GLY A 362 33.06 9.18 -9.81
C GLY A 362 33.64 9.02 -11.21
N THR A 363 34.55 8.05 -11.37
CA THR A 363 35.27 7.78 -12.63
C THR A 363 34.52 6.82 -13.56
N VAL A 364 33.50 6.11 -13.05
CA VAL A 364 32.70 5.16 -13.82
C VAL A 364 31.23 5.54 -13.70
N ALA A 365 30.67 6.11 -14.77
CA ALA A 365 29.26 6.50 -14.82
C ALA A 365 28.43 5.49 -15.59
N SER A 366 27.22 5.20 -15.09
CA SER A 366 26.18 4.51 -15.86
C SER A 366 25.58 5.44 -16.92
N ILE A 367 24.98 4.86 -17.96
CA ILE A 367 24.18 5.62 -18.93
C ILE A 367 22.91 6.12 -18.21
N PRO A 368 22.62 7.44 -18.21
CA PRO A 368 21.40 7.96 -17.61
C PRO A 368 20.16 7.38 -18.30
N THR A 369 19.11 7.16 -17.52
CA THR A 369 17.82 6.66 -18.03
C THR A 369 16.75 7.74 -17.91
N THR A 370 15.91 7.85 -18.92
CA THR A 370 14.71 8.69 -18.91
C THR A 370 13.48 7.86 -19.21
N PHE A 371 12.35 8.31 -18.66
CA PHE A 371 11.03 7.75 -18.96
C PHE A 371 10.02 8.88 -18.88
N ALA A 372 9.06 8.93 -19.81
CA ALA A 372 7.97 9.89 -19.79
C ALA A 372 6.68 9.24 -20.27
N GLU A 373 5.56 9.63 -19.66
CA GLU A 373 4.23 9.16 -20.03
C GLU A 373 3.18 10.24 -19.76
N ASP A 374 2.07 10.17 -20.49
CA ASP A 374 0.90 11.02 -20.32
C ASP A 374 -0.41 10.20 -20.32
N ASP A 375 -1.44 10.76 -19.68
CA ASP A 375 -2.80 10.22 -19.74
C ASP A 375 -3.85 11.33 -19.75
N LYS A 376 -4.98 11.04 -20.40
CA LYS A 376 -6.10 11.96 -20.55
C LYS A 376 -7.39 11.26 -20.13
N LEU A 377 -8.22 12.00 -19.39
CA LEU A 377 -9.59 11.61 -19.07
C LEU A 377 -10.52 12.77 -19.41
N LEU A 378 -11.52 12.50 -20.24
CA LEU A 378 -12.61 13.44 -20.55
C LEU A 378 -13.92 12.83 -20.07
N SER A 379 -14.70 13.59 -19.34
CA SER A 379 -15.90 13.10 -18.68
C SER A 379 -17.08 14.05 -18.84
N PHE A 380 -18.26 13.48 -19.01
CA PHE A 380 -19.54 14.18 -18.97
C PHE A 380 -20.45 13.49 -17.96
N PHE A 381 -21.13 14.27 -17.13
CA PHE A 381 -21.98 13.69 -16.09
C PHE A 381 -23.23 14.53 -15.82
N GLY A 382 -24.27 13.85 -15.38
CA GLY A 382 -25.51 14.44 -14.91
C GLY A 382 -25.95 13.77 -13.62
N ARG A 383 -26.54 14.54 -12.72
CA ARG A 383 -27.14 14.06 -11.47
C ARG A 383 -28.45 14.77 -11.20
N ALA A 384 -29.47 14.03 -10.81
CA ALA A 384 -30.74 14.54 -10.32
C ALA A 384 -31.04 13.97 -8.94
N ASN A 385 -31.35 14.85 -7.99
CA ASN A 385 -31.91 14.50 -6.70
C ASN A 385 -33.34 15.05 -6.63
N TYR A 386 -34.30 14.18 -6.35
CA TYR A 386 -35.70 14.53 -6.20
C TYR A 386 -36.21 14.10 -4.82
N GLY A 387 -36.93 14.99 -4.16
CA GLY A 387 -37.58 14.69 -2.88
C GLY A 387 -39.05 15.10 -2.90
N TYR A 388 -39.93 14.19 -2.48
CA TYR A 388 -41.36 14.49 -2.29
C TYR A 388 -41.70 14.51 -0.80
N LYS A 389 -42.13 15.68 -0.31
CA LYS A 389 -42.53 15.94 1.09
C LYS A 389 -41.51 15.49 2.14
N GLY A 390 -40.25 15.31 1.75
CA GLY A 390 -39.22 14.70 2.60
C GLY A 390 -39.44 13.22 2.92
N LYS A 391 -40.42 12.56 2.29
CA LYS A 391 -40.78 11.13 2.49
C LYS A 391 -40.04 10.23 1.52
N TYR A 392 -40.17 10.50 0.23
CA TYR A 392 -39.57 9.72 -0.86
C TYR A 392 -38.44 10.52 -1.48
N LEU A 393 -37.26 9.93 -1.50
CA LEU A 393 -36.04 10.51 -2.03
C LEU A 393 -35.56 9.62 -3.18
N LEU A 394 -35.30 10.23 -4.33
CA LEU A 394 -34.73 9.58 -5.49
C LEU A 394 -33.45 10.34 -5.88
N THR A 395 -32.36 9.61 -6.04
CA THR A 395 -31.11 10.12 -6.58
C THR A 395 -30.76 9.30 -7.81
N THR A 396 -30.52 9.95 -8.94
CA THR A 396 -30.06 9.29 -10.16
C THR A 396 -28.86 10.03 -10.72
N SER A 397 -27.89 9.31 -11.27
CA SER A 397 -26.76 9.90 -11.98
C SER A 397 -26.38 9.05 -13.18
N LEU A 398 -25.86 9.72 -14.20
CA LEU A 398 -25.29 9.10 -15.37
C LEU A 398 -23.96 9.77 -15.66
N ARG A 399 -22.93 8.97 -15.91
CA ARG A 399 -21.59 9.46 -16.23
C ARG A 399 -21.01 8.72 -17.42
N LEU A 400 -20.43 9.47 -18.34
CA LEU A 400 -19.73 9.00 -19.53
C LEU A 400 -18.26 9.42 -19.40
N ASP A 401 -17.37 8.45 -19.25
CA ASP A 401 -15.93 8.67 -19.06
C ASP A 401 -15.14 8.14 -20.26
N GLY A 402 -14.26 8.96 -20.83
CA GLY A 402 -13.39 8.63 -21.95
C GLY A 402 -11.92 8.67 -21.53
N SER A 403 -11.19 7.56 -21.64
CA SER A 403 -9.79 7.47 -21.22
C SER A 403 -8.85 7.14 -22.37
N SER A 404 -7.72 7.84 -22.46
CA SER A 404 -6.68 7.59 -23.47
C SER A 404 -5.94 6.26 -23.32
N LYS A 405 -6.18 5.53 -22.22
CA LYS A 405 -5.51 4.25 -21.92
C LYS A 405 -6.10 3.06 -22.69
N PHE A 406 -7.31 3.20 -23.21
CA PHE A 406 -8.02 2.17 -23.95
C PHE A 406 -7.97 2.41 -25.47
N GLY A 407 -8.20 1.36 -26.25
CA GLY A 407 -8.29 1.44 -27.70
C GLY A 407 -9.49 2.28 -28.17
N GLU A 408 -9.54 2.60 -29.47
CA GLU A 408 -10.54 3.51 -30.03
C GLU A 408 -11.99 3.04 -29.78
N ASP A 409 -12.24 1.74 -29.93
CA ASP A 409 -13.57 1.14 -29.78
C ASP A 409 -14.08 1.08 -28.33
N SER A 410 -13.18 1.12 -27.35
CA SER A 410 -13.50 0.96 -25.93
C SER A 410 -13.11 2.18 -25.08
N ARG A 411 -12.84 3.31 -25.74
CA ARG A 411 -12.38 4.56 -25.11
C ARG A 411 -13.36 5.07 -24.07
N TRP A 412 -14.67 4.95 -24.36
CA TRP A 412 -15.76 5.48 -23.57
C TRP A 412 -16.47 4.40 -22.75
N GLY A 413 -16.69 4.67 -21.46
CA GLY A 413 -17.50 3.85 -20.55
C GLY A 413 -18.69 4.65 -20.00
N LEU A 414 -19.87 4.01 -19.95
CA LEU A 414 -21.10 4.60 -19.40
C LEU A 414 -21.43 3.96 -18.04
N PHE A 415 -21.61 4.80 -17.03
CA PHE A 415 -21.74 4.38 -15.63
C PHE A 415 -23.01 4.99 -15.01
N PRO A 416 -24.14 4.26 -15.04
CA PRO A 416 -25.39 4.70 -14.41
C PRO A 416 -25.42 4.39 -12.92
N SER A 417 -26.19 5.18 -12.17
CA SER A 417 -26.52 4.89 -10.78
C SER A 417 -27.89 5.45 -10.39
N ALA A 418 -28.58 4.74 -9.51
CA ALA A 418 -29.84 5.16 -8.92
C ALA A 418 -29.91 4.74 -7.44
N ALA A 419 -30.52 5.58 -6.62
CA ALA A 419 -30.82 5.28 -5.23
C ALA A 419 -32.19 5.80 -4.86
N VAL A 420 -32.91 5.01 -4.09
CA VAL A 420 -34.18 5.39 -3.47
C VAL A 420 -34.02 5.35 -1.96
N ALA A 421 -34.64 6.30 -1.28
CA ALA A 421 -34.79 6.25 0.16
C ALA A 421 -36.19 6.64 0.58
N TRP A 422 -36.74 5.89 1.52
CA TRP A 422 -38.05 6.13 2.10
C TRP A 422 -37.90 6.42 3.59
N ARG A 423 -38.35 7.60 4.00
CA ARG A 423 -38.43 8.01 5.41
C ARG A 423 -39.80 7.67 5.96
N ALA A 424 -39.97 6.44 6.39
CA ALA A 424 -41.21 5.95 6.99
C ALA A 424 -41.67 6.83 8.17
N ILE A 425 -40.74 7.40 8.95
CA ILE A 425 -41.06 8.29 10.08
C ILE A 425 -41.87 9.54 9.69
N GLN A 426 -41.82 9.96 8.43
CA GLN A 426 -42.58 11.10 7.93
C GLN A 426 -44.01 10.72 7.50
N GLU A 427 -44.36 9.43 7.53
CA GLU A 427 -45.70 8.97 7.16
C GLU A 427 -46.74 9.25 8.24
N ASP A 428 -47.98 9.47 7.80
CA ASP A 428 -49.08 9.84 8.71
C ASP A 428 -49.37 8.72 9.72
N PHE A 429 -49.20 7.45 9.34
CA PHE A 429 -49.36 6.30 10.23
C PHE A 429 -48.27 6.18 11.30
N MET A 430 -47.07 6.75 11.07
CA MET A 430 -45.97 6.72 12.04
C MET A 430 -46.05 7.84 13.08
N LYS A 431 -46.89 8.86 12.87
CA LYS A 431 -47.02 10.01 13.80
C LYS A 431 -47.38 9.61 15.22
N ASN A 432 -48.09 8.49 15.40
CA ASN A 432 -48.52 7.98 16.71
C ASN A 432 -47.50 7.01 17.34
N VAL A 433 -46.41 6.68 16.65
CA VAL A 433 -45.40 5.72 17.11
C VAL A 433 -44.20 6.48 17.68
N SER A 434 -44.21 6.71 18.99
CA SER A 434 -43.21 7.57 19.68
C SER A 434 -41.86 6.89 19.95
N VAL A 435 -41.78 5.57 19.77
CA VAL A 435 -40.54 4.80 20.04
C VAL A 435 -39.42 5.16 19.04
N PHE A 436 -39.78 5.44 17.79
CA PHE A 436 -38.84 5.82 16.74
C PHE A 436 -38.76 7.34 16.62
N SER A 437 -37.55 7.88 16.61
CA SER A 437 -37.27 9.27 16.24
C SER A 437 -36.81 9.44 14.79
N ASP A 438 -36.31 8.37 14.17
CA ASP A 438 -36.06 8.30 12.73
C ASP A 438 -36.22 6.85 12.27
N LEU A 439 -36.71 6.67 11.06
CA LEU A 439 -36.82 5.37 10.40
C LEU A 439 -36.72 5.61 8.90
N LYS A 440 -35.60 5.19 8.32
CA LYS A 440 -35.28 5.39 6.91
C LYS A 440 -34.74 4.11 6.31
N LEU A 441 -35.34 3.71 5.19
CA LEU A 441 -34.86 2.63 4.35
C LEU A 441 -34.17 3.22 3.12
N ARG A 442 -33.07 2.59 2.70
CA ARG A 442 -32.26 2.97 1.55
C ARG A 442 -32.05 1.75 0.66
N LEU A 443 -32.13 1.95 -0.64
CA LEU A 443 -31.71 0.98 -1.64
C LEU A 443 -30.99 1.73 -2.75
N SER A 444 -29.80 1.26 -3.13
CA SER A 444 -28.98 1.88 -4.16
C SER A 444 -28.35 0.84 -5.06
N TYR A 445 -28.24 1.20 -6.33
CA TYR A 445 -27.60 0.45 -7.39
C TYR A 445 -26.75 1.40 -8.21
N GLY A 446 -25.52 1.02 -8.51
CA GLY A 446 -24.70 1.82 -9.42
C GLY A 446 -23.51 1.06 -9.96
N GLU A 447 -22.98 1.58 -11.05
CA GLU A 447 -21.75 1.09 -11.66
C GLU A 447 -20.68 2.18 -11.64
N ALA A 448 -19.43 1.78 -11.44
CA ALA A 448 -18.28 2.66 -11.53
C ALA A 448 -17.18 1.96 -12.34
N GLY A 449 -16.63 2.66 -13.33
CA GLY A 449 -15.51 2.15 -14.13
C GLY A 449 -14.20 2.15 -13.36
N ASN A 450 -13.21 1.41 -13.85
CA ASN A 450 -11.84 1.43 -13.39
C ASN A 450 -10.91 1.38 -14.63
N ASN A 451 -9.99 2.35 -14.71
CA ASN A 451 -8.97 2.44 -15.76
C ASN A 451 -7.55 2.45 -15.20
N ARG A 452 -7.33 1.87 -14.03
CA ARG A 452 -6.01 1.78 -13.38
C ARG A 452 -5.12 0.73 -14.04
N ILE A 453 -4.87 0.92 -15.32
CA ILE A 453 -3.87 0.21 -16.12
C ILE A 453 -2.71 1.15 -16.47
N ALA A 454 -1.59 0.57 -16.87
CA ALA A 454 -0.44 1.32 -17.37
C ALA A 454 -0.86 2.22 -18.53
N ASN A 455 -0.19 3.37 -18.67
CA ASN A 455 -0.40 4.22 -19.84
C ASN A 455 0.05 3.43 -21.09
N TYR A 456 -0.67 3.62 -22.19
CA TYR A 456 -0.40 2.93 -23.46
C TYR A 456 -0.54 1.40 -23.42
N ALA A 457 -1.18 0.80 -22.41
CA ALA A 457 -1.35 -0.65 -22.29
C ALA A 457 -2.07 -1.31 -23.48
N ALA A 458 -2.90 -0.56 -24.21
CA ALA A 458 -3.55 -1.01 -25.44
C ALA A 458 -2.60 -1.05 -26.66
N LEU A 459 -1.42 -0.42 -26.57
CA LEU A 459 -0.43 -0.27 -27.64
C LEU A 459 0.76 -1.23 -27.46
N GLY A 460 1.54 -1.39 -28.52
CA GLY A 460 2.85 -2.07 -28.45
C GLY A 460 3.92 -1.10 -27.99
N ILE A 461 4.51 -1.36 -26.83
CA ILE A 461 5.57 -0.55 -26.23
C ILE A 461 6.91 -1.16 -26.63
N PHE A 462 7.78 -0.32 -27.20
CA PHE A 462 9.17 -0.68 -27.45
C PHE A 462 10.02 -0.25 -26.26
N THR A 463 10.92 -1.14 -25.84
CA THR A 463 11.95 -0.86 -24.84
C THR A 463 13.32 -1.11 -25.44
N ASN A 464 14.37 -0.64 -24.76
CA ASN A 464 15.75 -0.93 -25.13
C ASN A 464 16.28 -2.16 -24.38
N GLY A 465 17.22 -2.84 -25.01
CA GLY A 465 18.03 -3.89 -24.41
C GLY A 465 19.47 -3.75 -24.89
N VAL A 466 20.38 -4.44 -24.22
CA VAL A 466 21.77 -4.56 -24.66
C VAL A 466 22.06 -6.00 -25.03
N TYR A 467 22.74 -6.19 -26.15
CA TYR A 467 23.18 -7.50 -26.62
C TYR A 467 24.67 -7.46 -26.94
N PRO A 468 25.49 -8.38 -26.39
CA PRO A 468 26.89 -8.46 -26.76
C PRO A 468 27.01 -9.07 -28.17
N LEU A 469 27.46 -8.28 -29.14
CA LEU A 469 27.68 -8.72 -30.52
C LEU A 469 29.10 -8.36 -30.95
N GLY A 470 29.90 -9.36 -31.34
CA GLY A 470 31.28 -9.16 -31.79
C GLY A 470 32.19 -8.48 -30.75
N ASN A 471 32.08 -8.86 -29.47
CA ASN A 471 32.75 -8.21 -28.32
C ASN A 471 32.40 -6.72 -28.12
N GLN A 472 31.31 -6.23 -28.72
CA GLN A 472 30.79 -4.88 -28.49
C GLN A 472 29.41 -4.97 -27.83
N VAL A 473 29.12 -4.03 -26.94
CA VAL A 473 27.77 -3.86 -26.39
C VAL A 473 26.93 -3.11 -27.42
N VAL A 474 25.95 -3.77 -28.02
CA VAL A 474 25.03 -3.15 -28.98
C VAL A 474 23.69 -2.91 -28.30
N THR A 475 23.23 -1.66 -28.33
CA THR A 475 21.88 -1.31 -27.89
C THR A 475 20.88 -1.67 -28.97
N ALA A 476 19.87 -2.46 -28.63
CA ALA A 476 18.77 -2.85 -29.51
C ALA A 476 17.43 -2.35 -28.94
N ALA A 477 16.43 -2.21 -29.80
CA ALA A 477 15.05 -1.96 -29.41
C ALA A 477 14.20 -3.18 -29.74
N PHE A 478 13.31 -3.57 -28.83
CA PHE A 478 12.38 -4.67 -29.03
C PHE A 478 11.04 -4.37 -28.35
N GLN A 479 9.99 -5.02 -28.83
CA GLN A 479 8.65 -4.84 -28.29
C GLN A 479 8.51 -5.63 -26.97
N GLN A 480 8.13 -4.94 -25.90
CA GLN A 480 8.05 -5.52 -24.56
C GLN A 480 6.74 -6.28 -24.32
N ASN A 481 5.63 -5.84 -24.90
CA ASN A 481 4.30 -6.38 -24.65
C ASN A 481 3.52 -6.68 -25.94
N LEU A 482 2.62 -7.65 -25.87
CA LEU A 482 1.62 -7.88 -26.92
C LEU A 482 0.50 -6.82 -26.78
N PRO A 483 0.20 -6.03 -27.83
CA PRO A 483 -0.84 -5.00 -27.78
C PRO A 483 -2.22 -5.65 -27.66
N ASN A 484 -3.15 -4.95 -27.03
CA ASN A 484 -4.56 -5.36 -27.01
C ASN A 484 -5.45 -4.12 -27.25
N PRO A 485 -5.84 -3.83 -28.50
CA PRO A 485 -6.70 -2.69 -28.81
C PRO A 485 -8.13 -2.87 -28.29
N GLN A 486 -8.53 -4.08 -27.89
CA GLN A 486 -9.86 -4.39 -27.35
C GLN A 486 -9.96 -4.19 -25.84
N LEU A 487 -8.90 -3.70 -25.17
CA LEU A 487 -8.96 -3.38 -23.75
C LEU A 487 -10.08 -2.37 -23.48
N LYS A 488 -10.93 -2.72 -22.51
CA LYS A 488 -12.06 -1.92 -22.05
C LYS A 488 -11.99 -1.67 -20.54
N TRP A 489 -12.89 -0.82 -20.07
CA TRP A 489 -13.06 -0.52 -18.66
C TRP A 489 -13.37 -1.78 -17.83
N GLU A 490 -12.69 -1.94 -16.69
CA GLU A 490 -13.18 -2.81 -15.62
C GLU A 490 -14.37 -2.10 -14.96
N ALA A 491 -15.43 -2.82 -14.60
CA ALA A 491 -16.65 -2.22 -14.04
C ALA A 491 -17.00 -2.84 -12.69
N VAL A 492 -17.13 -1.99 -11.66
CA VAL A 492 -17.63 -2.38 -10.34
C VAL A 492 -19.11 -2.08 -10.26
N ARG A 493 -19.92 -3.13 -10.19
CA ARG A 493 -21.37 -3.07 -9.96
C ARG A 493 -21.63 -3.21 -8.47
N SER A 494 -22.34 -2.24 -7.89
CA SER A 494 -22.58 -2.17 -6.46
C SER A 494 -24.07 -2.10 -6.17
N LEU A 495 -24.53 -2.98 -5.29
CA LEU A 495 -25.88 -3.00 -4.73
C LEU A 495 -25.78 -2.82 -3.22
N ASN A 496 -26.56 -1.90 -2.66
CA ASN A 496 -26.61 -1.66 -1.21
C ASN A 496 -28.05 -1.49 -0.74
N ALA A 497 -28.36 -2.11 0.41
CA ALA A 497 -29.60 -1.93 1.13
C ALA A 497 -29.27 -1.49 2.57
N GLY A 498 -29.81 -0.33 2.97
CA GLY A 498 -29.52 0.28 4.26
C GLY A 498 -30.77 0.53 5.08
N LEU A 499 -30.67 0.35 6.39
CA LEU A 499 -31.68 0.68 7.37
C LEU A 499 -31.07 1.63 8.41
N ASP A 500 -31.60 2.83 8.51
CA ASP A 500 -31.25 3.79 9.55
C ASP A 500 -32.43 3.91 10.53
N VAL A 501 -32.18 3.62 11.80
CA VAL A 501 -33.18 3.69 12.88
C VAL A 501 -32.66 4.57 14.01
N GLY A 502 -33.47 5.51 14.46
CA GLY A 502 -33.21 6.31 15.65
C GLY A 502 -34.29 6.08 16.69
N PHE A 503 -33.90 5.95 17.96
CA PHE A 503 -34.80 5.80 19.09
C PHE A 503 -34.64 6.95 20.09
N PHE A 504 -35.71 7.22 20.86
CA PHE A 504 -35.69 8.11 22.03
C PHE A 504 -35.05 9.48 21.76
N LYS A 505 -35.52 10.19 20.73
CA LYS A 505 -34.97 11.48 20.27
C LYS A 505 -33.50 11.38 19.85
N GLN A 506 -33.17 10.34 19.07
CA GLN A 506 -31.82 10.03 18.57
C GLN A 506 -30.80 9.75 19.68
N ARG A 507 -31.24 9.29 20.86
CA ARG A 507 -30.32 8.83 21.90
C ARG A 507 -29.65 7.52 21.55
N ILE A 508 -30.30 6.69 20.75
CA ILE A 508 -29.74 5.47 20.20
C ILE A 508 -29.99 5.52 18.69
N THR A 509 -28.93 5.47 17.89
CA THR A 509 -29.03 5.35 16.44
C THR A 509 -28.32 4.08 15.99
N LEU A 510 -29.02 3.28 15.18
CA LEU A 510 -28.51 2.08 14.57
C LEU A 510 -28.59 2.25 13.05
N THR A 511 -27.46 2.07 12.38
CA THR A 511 -27.39 1.92 10.94
C THR A 511 -26.95 0.49 10.63
N ALA A 512 -27.72 -0.21 9.81
CA ALA A 512 -27.39 -1.52 9.29
C ALA A 512 -27.37 -1.45 7.76
N ASP A 513 -26.25 -1.83 7.15
CA ASP A 513 -26.09 -1.85 5.70
C ASP A 513 -25.72 -3.26 5.24
N TRP A 514 -26.41 -3.76 4.21
CA TRP A 514 -26.02 -4.93 3.44
C TRP A 514 -25.51 -4.47 2.07
N TYR A 515 -24.43 -5.08 1.58
CA TYR A 515 -23.87 -4.76 0.27
C TYR A 515 -23.42 -6.00 -0.51
N ASP A 516 -23.47 -5.89 -1.83
CA ASP A 516 -22.83 -6.80 -2.79
C ASP A 516 -22.16 -5.96 -3.89
N ASN A 517 -20.83 -6.04 -3.94
CA ASN A 517 -20.00 -5.37 -4.95
C ASN A 517 -19.39 -6.43 -5.85
N GLN A 518 -19.58 -6.32 -7.16
CA GLN A 518 -19.05 -7.24 -8.16
C GLN A 518 -18.15 -6.49 -9.13
N SER A 519 -16.85 -6.79 -9.13
CA SER A 519 -15.92 -6.27 -10.13
C SER A 519 -15.86 -7.23 -11.31
N ARG A 520 -16.25 -6.75 -12.49
CA ARG A 520 -16.36 -7.50 -13.75
C ARG A 520 -15.33 -6.98 -14.75
N ASP A 521 -14.97 -7.85 -15.71
CA ASP A 521 -14.03 -7.51 -16.77
C ASP A 521 -12.67 -7.06 -16.22
N LEU A 522 -12.17 -7.78 -15.21
CA LEU A 522 -10.93 -7.39 -14.51
C LEU A 522 -9.78 -7.25 -15.51
N LEU A 523 -9.02 -6.17 -15.38
CA LEU A 523 -7.85 -5.95 -16.23
C LEU A 523 -6.70 -6.78 -15.69
N PHE A 524 -6.54 -8.00 -16.23
CA PHE A 524 -5.66 -9.02 -15.69
C PHE A 524 -4.64 -9.52 -16.73
N GLN A 525 -3.46 -9.90 -16.25
CA GLN A 525 -2.39 -10.42 -17.10
C GLN A 525 -2.60 -11.92 -17.33
N SER A 526 -3.20 -12.25 -18.47
CA SER A 526 -3.56 -13.62 -18.84
C SER A 526 -2.43 -14.31 -19.59
N ARG A 527 -2.29 -15.63 -19.42
CA ARG A 527 -1.33 -16.44 -20.17
C ARG A 527 -1.84 -16.65 -21.60
N ILE A 528 -0.93 -16.58 -22.56
CA ILE A 528 -1.21 -16.84 -23.98
C ILE A 528 -0.19 -17.83 -24.54
N PRO A 529 -0.50 -18.53 -25.64
CA PRO A 529 0.45 -19.44 -26.27
C PRO A 529 1.75 -18.73 -26.68
N ALA A 530 2.88 -19.30 -26.26
CA ALA A 530 4.22 -18.76 -26.52
C ALA A 530 4.56 -18.68 -28.02
N SER A 531 3.81 -19.38 -28.88
CA SER A 531 3.92 -19.29 -30.34
C SER A 531 3.64 -17.89 -30.89
N SER A 532 2.98 -17.02 -30.12
CA SER A 532 2.78 -15.60 -30.44
C SER A 532 4.05 -14.74 -30.30
N GLY A 533 5.13 -15.28 -29.72
CA GLY A 533 6.31 -14.52 -29.32
C GLY A 533 6.20 -13.89 -27.91
N PHE A 534 5.04 -14.04 -27.26
CA PHE A 534 4.76 -13.55 -25.92
C PHE A 534 4.12 -14.66 -25.07
N ILE A 535 4.31 -14.61 -23.75
CA ILE A 535 3.74 -15.60 -22.82
C ILE A 535 2.53 -15.07 -22.05
N GLN A 536 2.30 -13.75 -22.08
CA GLN A 536 1.24 -13.08 -21.36
C GLN A 536 0.70 -11.87 -22.14
N GLN A 537 -0.56 -11.50 -21.90
CA GLN A 537 -1.20 -10.30 -22.43
C GLN A 537 -2.22 -9.77 -21.40
N ILE A 538 -2.34 -8.45 -21.27
CA ILE A 538 -3.41 -7.85 -20.47
C ILE A 538 -4.74 -8.03 -21.21
N GLN A 539 -5.73 -8.59 -20.52
CA GLN A 539 -7.07 -8.84 -21.05
C GLN A 539 -8.13 -8.53 -19.98
N ASN A 540 -9.36 -8.30 -20.42
CA ASN A 540 -10.52 -8.14 -19.52
C ASN A 540 -11.10 -9.50 -19.17
N ILE A 541 -10.67 -10.08 -18.05
CA ILE A 541 -10.99 -11.46 -17.68
C ILE A 541 -11.41 -11.57 -16.21
N GLY A 542 -12.40 -12.42 -15.95
CA GLY A 542 -12.76 -12.83 -14.61
C GLY A 542 -13.71 -11.87 -13.90
N THR A 543 -14.21 -12.31 -12.76
CA THR A 543 -15.14 -11.55 -11.94
C THR A 543 -14.93 -11.91 -10.47
N THR A 544 -14.90 -10.89 -9.61
CA THR A 544 -14.84 -11.05 -8.16
C THR A 544 -16.03 -10.39 -7.49
N SER A 545 -16.47 -10.92 -6.36
CA SER A 545 -17.52 -10.34 -5.51
C SER A 545 -16.97 -10.09 -4.11
N SER A 546 -17.39 -8.97 -3.50
CA SER A 546 -17.23 -8.66 -2.09
C SER A 546 -18.61 -8.33 -1.54
N ARG A 547 -19.09 -9.13 -0.60
CA ARG A 547 -20.42 -8.98 0.01
C ARG A 547 -20.33 -9.02 1.52
N GLY A 548 -21.18 -8.26 2.18
CA GLY A 548 -21.13 -8.18 3.63
C GLY A 548 -22.27 -7.42 4.26
N VAL A 549 -22.20 -7.35 5.59
CA VAL A 549 -23.07 -6.53 6.43
C VAL A 549 -22.23 -5.65 7.34
N GLU A 550 -22.63 -4.39 7.51
CA GLU A 550 -22.03 -3.43 8.43
C GLU A 550 -23.10 -2.95 9.42
N PHE A 551 -22.71 -2.81 10.67
CA PHE A 551 -23.55 -2.25 11.72
C PHE A 551 -22.80 -1.11 12.41
N THR A 552 -23.49 0.01 12.63
CA THR A 552 -22.99 1.12 13.42
C THR A 552 -24.04 1.50 14.46
N LEU A 553 -23.65 1.49 15.73
CA LEU A 553 -24.46 1.88 16.86
C LEU A 553 -23.84 3.12 17.51
N ASN A 554 -24.61 4.21 17.59
CA ASN A 554 -24.22 5.38 18.36
C ASN A 554 -25.22 5.58 19.49
N THR A 555 -24.72 5.81 20.70
CA THR A 555 -25.55 6.08 21.87
C THR A 555 -25.10 7.35 22.58
N SER A 556 -26.06 8.17 22.99
CA SER A 556 -25.87 9.26 23.94
C SER A 556 -26.37 8.80 25.30
N ASN A 557 -25.47 8.17 26.06
CA ASN A 557 -25.79 7.51 27.33
C ASN A 557 -26.18 8.53 28.40
N VAL A 558 -25.37 9.60 28.52
CA VAL A 558 -25.60 10.68 29.46
C VAL A 558 -25.42 12.01 28.76
N LYS A 559 -26.36 12.94 28.99
CA LYS A 559 -26.31 14.30 28.47
C LYS A 559 -26.91 15.25 29.51
N THR A 560 -26.06 15.73 30.41
CA THR A 560 -26.37 16.78 31.38
C THR A 560 -25.61 18.06 31.01
N GLN A 561 -25.78 19.14 31.77
CA GLN A 561 -25.04 20.40 31.52
C GLN A 561 -23.54 20.26 31.79
N ASN A 562 -23.15 19.41 32.74
CA ASN A 562 -21.76 19.29 33.22
C ASN A 562 -21.09 17.99 32.76
N PHE A 563 -21.84 17.06 32.18
CA PHE A 563 -21.30 15.77 31.77
C PHE A 563 -22.03 15.21 30.55
N SER A 564 -21.26 14.79 29.56
CA SER A 564 -21.76 14.06 28.40
C SER A 564 -20.96 12.80 28.16
N TRP A 565 -21.65 11.67 28.01
CA TRP A 565 -21.06 10.42 27.61
C TRP A 565 -21.77 9.91 26.36
N ASN A 566 -20.99 9.73 25.29
CA ASN A 566 -21.43 9.08 24.06
C ASN A 566 -20.58 7.82 23.82
N THR A 567 -21.20 6.77 23.30
CA THR A 567 -20.52 5.55 22.84
C THR A 567 -20.78 5.40 21.34
N ASN A 568 -19.73 5.11 20.58
CA ASN A 568 -19.84 4.77 19.17
C ASN A 568 -19.22 3.38 18.98
N PHE A 569 -19.96 2.47 18.37
CA PHE A 569 -19.56 1.10 18.11
C PHE A 569 -19.86 0.75 16.65
N ASN A 570 -18.94 0.05 15.99
CA ASN A 570 -19.15 -0.47 14.65
C ASN A 570 -18.59 -1.87 14.51
N ILE A 571 -19.23 -2.70 13.70
CA ILE A 571 -18.77 -4.05 13.34
C ILE A 571 -19.13 -4.34 11.88
N ALA A 572 -18.25 -5.05 11.17
CA ALA A 572 -18.44 -5.40 9.77
C ALA A 572 -18.05 -6.86 9.53
N PHE A 573 -18.80 -7.53 8.66
CA PHE A 573 -18.56 -8.90 8.23
C PHE A 573 -18.49 -8.94 6.70
N ASN A 574 -17.28 -9.07 6.14
CA ASN A 574 -17.06 -9.10 4.70
C ASN A 574 -16.60 -10.48 4.24
N ARG A 575 -17.06 -10.91 3.05
CA ARG A 575 -16.57 -12.10 2.36
C ARG A 575 -16.30 -11.80 0.90
N THR A 576 -15.13 -12.21 0.44
CA THR A 576 -14.74 -12.13 -0.97
C THR A 576 -14.89 -13.49 -1.66
N LYS A 577 -15.14 -13.47 -2.97
CA LYS A 577 -15.28 -14.68 -3.78
C LYS A 577 -14.86 -14.43 -5.22
N VAL A 578 -14.08 -15.33 -5.80
CA VAL A 578 -13.86 -15.40 -7.25
C VAL A 578 -15.09 -16.06 -7.89
N LEU A 579 -15.74 -15.35 -8.80
CA LEU A 579 -16.93 -15.82 -9.51
C LEU A 579 -16.58 -16.47 -10.86
N SER A 580 -15.56 -15.97 -11.54
CA SER A 580 -15.04 -16.53 -12.80
C SER A 580 -13.59 -16.12 -13.03
N LEU A 581 -12.87 -16.90 -13.86
CA LEU A 581 -11.53 -16.63 -14.37
C LEU A 581 -11.57 -16.58 -15.91
N SER A 582 -10.44 -16.85 -16.58
CA SER A 582 -10.35 -17.01 -18.04
C SER A 582 -11.27 -18.13 -18.53
N ASP A 583 -11.65 -18.07 -19.80
CA ASP A 583 -12.51 -19.11 -20.39
C ASP A 583 -11.87 -20.49 -20.24
N GLY A 584 -12.63 -21.44 -19.68
CA GLY A 584 -12.18 -22.78 -19.34
C GLY A 584 -11.33 -22.92 -18.06
N GLU A 585 -10.90 -21.84 -17.39
CA GLU A 585 -10.10 -21.91 -16.16
C GLU A 585 -11.00 -21.93 -14.90
N THR A 586 -10.88 -22.99 -14.08
CA THR A 586 -11.54 -23.07 -12.76
C THR A 586 -10.63 -22.62 -11.61
N SER A 587 -9.32 -22.62 -11.84
CA SER A 587 -8.32 -22.17 -10.88
C SER A 587 -7.02 -21.77 -11.57
N MET A 588 -6.27 -20.88 -10.93
CA MET A 588 -4.96 -20.43 -11.38
C MET A 588 -4.01 -20.38 -10.19
N LEU A 589 -2.89 -21.08 -10.31
CA LEU A 589 -1.77 -20.99 -9.38
C LEU A 589 -1.03 -19.68 -9.58
N THR A 590 -0.65 -19.04 -8.48
CA THR A 590 0.14 -17.81 -8.46
C THR A 590 1.27 -17.95 -7.46
N THR A 591 2.34 -17.21 -7.72
CA THR A 591 3.53 -17.18 -6.87
C THR A 591 3.54 -15.91 -6.04
N SER A 592 4.14 -15.98 -4.86
CA SER A 592 4.48 -14.81 -4.05
C SER A 592 5.82 -14.23 -4.51
N TYR A 593 6.69 -13.85 -3.57
CA TYR A 593 8.08 -13.50 -3.84
C TYR A 593 8.97 -14.74 -4.10
N THR A 594 8.41 -15.94 -4.02
CA THR A 594 9.10 -17.20 -4.30
C THR A 594 8.92 -17.59 -5.77
N ASP A 595 9.75 -18.52 -6.24
CA ASP A 595 9.58 -19.21 -7.54
C ASP A 595 8.52 -20.33 -7.47
N LYS A 596 7.81 -20.46 -6.34
CA LYS A 596 6.87 -21.54 -6.08
C LYS A 596 5.44 -21.03 -6.15
N ASN A 597 4.55 -21.90 -6.64
CA ASN A 597 3.11 -21.67 -6.75
C ASN A 597 2.41 -21.70 -5.38
N ASP A 598 2.77 -20.83 -4.45
CA ASP A 598 2.36 -20.82 -3.04
C ASP A 598 1.00 -20.15 -2.77
N PHE A 599 0.30 -19.70 -3.82
CA PHE A 599 -1.06 -19.17 -3.76
C PHE A 599 -1.94 -19.72 -4.89
N ILE A 600 -3.25 -19.68 -4.68
CA ILE A 600 -4.24 -20.11 -5.69
C ILE A 600 -5.42 -19.14 -5.75
N LEU A 601 -5.83 -18.81 -6.97
CA LEU A 601 -7.13 -18.22 -7.28
C LEU A 601 -8.05 -19.34 -7.76
N ALA A 602 -9.17 -19.56 -7.09
CA ALA A 602 -10.10 -20.63 -7.44
C ALA A 602 -11.54 -20.12 -7.46
N VAL A 603 -12.27 -20.46 -8.52
CA VAL A 603 -13.70 -20.14 -8.62
C VAL A 603 -14.42 -20.75 -7.42
N GLY A 604 -15.26 -19.95 -6.77
CA GLY A 604 -15.94 -20.39 -5.56
C GLY A 604 -15.28 -19.96 -4.25
N LYS A 605 -14.01 -19.59 -4.28
CA LYS A 605 -13.19 -19.36 -3.09
C LYS A 605 -12.78 -17.87 -2.95
N PRO A 606 -12.40 -17.41 -1.75
CA PRO A 606 -11.81 -16.07 -1.56
C PRO A 606 -10.56 -15.82 -2.41
N VAL A 607 -10.22 -14.55 -2.60
CA VAL A 607 -8.95 -14.13 -3.22
C VAL A 607 -7.83 -14.24 -2.19
N GLY A 608 -6.63 -14.66 -2.62
CA GLY A 608 -5.42 -14.66 -1.78
C GLY A 608 -5.27 -15.87 -0.87
N ILE A 609 -5.67 -17.05 -1.33
CA ILE A 609 -5.56 -18.28 -0.54
C ILE A 609 -4.17 -18.88 -0.72
N MET A 610 -3.51 -19.17 0.39
CA MET A 610 -2.24 -19.89 0.40
C MET A 610 -2.47 -21.32 -0.08
N TYR A 611 -1.58 -21.82 -0.93
CA TYR A 611 -1.66 -23.15 -1.50
C TYR A 611 -0.40 -23.93 -1.17
N GLY A 612 -0.53 -25.04 -0.44
CA GLY A 612 0.65 -25.75 0.06
C GLY A 612 0.31 -27.04 0.81
N TYR A 613 1.33 -27.62 1.42
CA TYR A 613 1.20 -28.84 2.22
C TYR A 613 0.68 -28.54 3.63
N VAL A 614 -0.06 -29.50 4.19
CA VAL A 614 -0.51 -29.43 5.59
C VAL A 614 0.53 -30.12 6.48
N ARG A 615 1.13 -29.37 7.40
CA ARG A 615 2.10 -29.93 8.36
C ARG A 615 1.41 -30.89 9.33
N ASP A 616 2.02 -32.06 9.53
CA ASP A 616 1.63 -33.13 10.46
C ASP A 616 2.70 -33.36 11.54
N GLY A 617 3.29 -32.27 12.05
CA GLY A 617 4.35 -32.31 13.05
C GLY A 617 5.73 -32.59 12.48
N LEU A 618 6.52 -33.39 13.21
CA LEU A 618 7.83 -33.89 12.82
C LEU A 618 7.79 -35.42 12.90
N TYR A 619 8.52 -36.09 12.02
CA TYR A 619 8.72 -37.53 12.11
C TYR A 619 9.37 -37.88 13.46
N GLN A 620 8.75 -38.78 14.22
CA GLN A 620 9.26 -39.25 15.50
C GLN A 620 10.07 -40.53 15.30
N VAL A 621 10.96 -40.86 16.24
CA VAL A 621 11.69 -42.15 16.20
C VAL A 621 10.73 -43.34 16.16
N SER A 622 9.54 -43.21 16.78
CA SER A 622 8.48 -44.22 16.76
C SER A 622 7.92 -44.50 15.36
N ASP A 623 8.11 -43.60 14.39
CA ASP A 623 7.64 -43.76 13.00
C ASP A 623 8.56 -44.68 12.18
N PHE A 624 9.69 -45.14 12.75
CA PHE A 624 10.69 -45.93 12.05
C PHE A 624 10.97 -47.26 12.75
N ASP A 625 11.38 -48.25 11.96
CA ASP A 625 12.07 -49.45 12.42
C ASP A 625 13.58 -49.23 12.32
N TYR A 626 14.32 -49.52 13.41
CA TYR A 626 15.76 -49.34 13.47
C TYR A 626 16.48 -50.68 13.24
N ASN A 627 17.31 -50.74 12.19
CA ASN A 627 18.19 -51.88 11.97
C ASN A 627 19.53 -51.65 12.68
N THR A 628 19.78 -52.39 13.76
CA THR A 628 21.00 -52.29 14.57
C THR A 628 22.28 -52.69 13.83
N THR A 629 22.17 -53.51 12.78
CA THR A 629 23.33 -53.98 12.00
C THR A 629 23.78 -52.95 10.97
N THR A 630 22.84 -52.29 10.30
CA THR A 630 23.14 -51.27 9.30
C THR A 630 23.09 -49.84 9.84
N SER A 631 22.59 -49.66 11.07
CA SER A 631 22.32 -48.35 11.69
C SER A 631 21.39 -47.45 10.86
N VAL A 632 20.45 -48.06 10.12
CA VAL A 632 19.49 -47.36 9.27
C VAL A 632 18.11 -47.36 9.89
N TYR A 633 17.48 -46.18 9.93
CA TYR A 633 16.06 -46.01 10.20
C TYR A 633 15.27 -46.22 8.91
N THR A 634 14.31 -47.16 8.92
CA THR A 634 13.39 -47.39 7.80
C THR A 634 12.00 -46.98 8.23
N LEU A 635 11.32 -46.16 7.43
CA LEU A 635 9.99 -45.68 7.77
C LEU A 635 8.98 -46.84 7.82
N LYS A 636 8.15 -46.89 8.87
CA LYS A 636 7.15 -47.95 9.03
C LYS A 636 6.07 -47.87 7.96
N SER A 637 5.51 -49.04 7.62
CA SER A 637 4.35 -49.11 6.72
C SER A 637 3.16 -48.36 7.31
N GLY A 638 2.48 -47.57 6.48
CA GLY A 638 1.34 -46.73 6.88
C GLY A 638 1.71 -45.32 7.38
N VAL A 639 3.00 -45.00 7.50
CA VAL A 639 3.44 -43.62 7.70
C VAL A 639 3.70 -42.99 6.33
N ALA A 640 3.06 -41.84 6.09
CA ALA A 640 3.25 -41.06 4.86
C ALA A 640 4.74 -40.75 4.66
N ARG A 641 5.26 -40.95 3.44
CA ARG A 641 6.65 -40.65 3.07
C ARG A 641 6.71 -39.45 2.15
N ASP A 642 7.76 -38.65 2.26
CA ASP A 642 8.05 -37.60 1.29
C ASP A 642 8.58 -38.23 -0.01
N ALA A 643 8.09 -37.78 -1.17
CA ALA A 643 8.51 -38.29 -2.47
C ALA A 643 9.93 -37.84 -2.87
N GLU A 644 10.38 -36.68 -2.39
CA GLU A 644 11.64 -36.04 -2.79
C GLU A 644 12.79 -36.31 -1.82
N ALA A 645 12.49 -36.64 -0.56
CA ALA A 645 13.50 -36.88 0.48
C ALA A 645 13.22 -38.11 1.34
N ALA A 646 14.27 -38.86 1.66
CA ALA A 646 14.18 -39.94 2.65
C ALA A 646 13.89 -39.34 4.04
N ALA A 647 12.73 -39.68 4.61
CA ALA A 647 12.32 -39.23 5.92
C ALA A 647 13.33 -39.68 7.00
N GLN A 648 13.64 -38.79 7.93
CA GLN A 648 14.46 -39.07 9.11
C GLN A 648 13.76 -38.51 10.35
N PRO A 649 14.02 -39.08 11.55
CA PRO A 649 13.55 -38.50 12.79
C PRO A 649 13.91 -37.01 12.89
N GLY A 650 12.92 -36.18 13.23
CA GLY A 650 13.06 -34.73 13.32
C GLY A 650 12.76 -33.96 12.03
N PHE A 651 12.63 -34.63 10.87
CA PHE A 651 12.21 -33.97 9.64
C PHE A 651 10.74 -33.55 9.72
N ILE A 652 10.36 -32.50 8.97
CA ILE A 652 8.96 -32.07 8.89
C ILE A 652 8.15 -33.19 8.24
N LYS A 653 7.03 -33.54 8.89
CA LYS A 653 6.07 -34.48 8.35
C LYS A 653 4.89 -33.70 7.77
N PHE A 654 4.39 -34.14 6.62
CA PHE A 654 3.21 -33.58 5.97
C PHE A 654 2.10 -34.62 5.93
N LYS A 655 0.85 -34.15 5.87
CA LYS A 655 -0.30 -35.02 5.69
C LYS A 655 -0.36 -35.49 4.25
N ASP A 656 -0.48 -36.80 4.08
CA ASP A 656 -0.96 -37.44 2.86
C ASP A 656 -2.49 -37.27 2.82
N ILE A 657 -2.96 -36.44 1.88
CA ILE A 657 -4.36 -36.04 1.74
C ILE A 657 -4.95 -36.48 0.41
N SER A 658 -4.12 -36.82 -0.58
CA SER A 658 -4.54 -37.22 -1.92
C SER A 658 -3.42 -37.96 -2.64
N GLY A 659 -3.68 -38.42 -3.86
CA GLY A 659 -2.70 -39.04 -4.74
C GLY A 659 -3.15 -38.92 -6.20
N PRO A 660 -2.50 -39.61 -7.14
CA PRO A 660 -2.86 -39.56 -8.57
C PRO A 660 -4.34 -39.91 -8.86
N ASN A 661 -4.94 -40.73 -7.99
CA ASN A 661 -6.35 -41.16 -8.09
C ASN A 661 -7.31 -40.36 -7.19
N GLY A 662 -6.84 -39.26 -6.58
CA GLY A 662 -7.66 -38.41 -5.69
C GLY A 662 -7.90 -39.00 -4.30
N VAL A 663 -7.12 -39.99 -3.87
CA VAL A 663 -7.16 -40.61 -2.54
C VAL A 663 -5.74 -40.73 -1.98
N PRO A 664 -5.55 -40.64 -0.65
CA PRO A 664 -4.25 -40.83 -0.02
C PRO A 664 -3.58 -42.15 -0.43
N ASP A 665 -2.32 -42.12 -0.83
CA ASP A 665 -1.57 -43.27 -1.35
C ASP A 665 -0.30 -43.62 -0.54
N GLY A 666 -0.09 -42.93 0.58
CA GLY A 666 1.06 -43.06 1.47
C GLY A 666 2.26 -42.22 1.03
N VAL A 667 2.16 -41.44 -0.05
CA VAL A 667 3.25 -40.61 -0.59
C VAL A 667 2.81 -39.16 -0.60
N VAL A 668 3.61 -38.28 0.00
CA VAL A 668 3.41 -36.84 -0.08
C VAL A 668 4.08 -36.30 -1.33
N ASP A 669 3.28 -35.79 -2.27
CA ASP A 669 3.74 -35.16 -3.51
C ASP A 669 2.86 -33.97 -3.94
N GLN A 670 2.98 -33.52 -5.20
CA GLN A 670 2.20 -32.39 -5.72
C GLN A 670 0.67 -32.52 -5.59
N TYR A 671 0.13 -33.73 -5.44
CA TYR A 671 -1.30 -33.99 -5.24
C TYR A 671 -1.76 -33.67 -3.81
N ASP A 672 -0.85 -33.59 -2.84
CA ASP A 672 -1.13 -33.32 -1.41
C ASP A 672 -1.18 -31.85 -1.03
N ARG A 673 -1.15 -30.97 -2.04
CA ARG A 673 -1.26 -29.54 -1.83
C ARG A 673 -2.72 -29.15 -1.77
N THR A 674 -3.08 -28.38 -0.75
CA THR A 674 -4.45 -27.86 -0.57
C THR A 674 -4.44 -26.35 -0.38
N ASN A 675 -5.62 -25.77 -0.66
CA ASN A 675 -5.98 -24.40 -0.28
C ASN A 675 -6.47 -24.30 1.16
#